data_AF-A0A0G2EYM5-F1
#
_entry.id   AF-A0A0G2EYM5-F1
#
_cell.length_a   1.000
_cell.length_b   1.000
_cell.length_c   1.000
_cell.angle_alpha   90.00
_cell.angle_beta   90.00
_cell.angle_gamma   90.00
#
_symmetry.space_group_name_H-M   'P 1'
#
loop_
_entity.id
_entity.type
_entity.pdbx_description
1 polymer ?
#
loop_
_entity_poly.entity_id
_entity_poly.type
_entity_poly.pdbx_seq_one_letter_code
_entity_poly.pdbx_strand_id
1 'polypeptide(L)'
;MGDDEPAVEDLLEEEPKDTTQKASSNGLNRSIVGLWGTASPKPTSRSQPTTEAEPSDVTQQPSTSKKRQANGEPLPKKRKAVSSIDRSPPTHVSLADLGGVDNIIQQLEDLIVLPMTRPQIYEASKVQPPRGILLHGPPGCGKTMICNAFAAELGVSFINISAPSIVSGMSGESERALRDHFEEAKKAAPCLIFMDEIDAITPKRESAQREMEKRIVAQLLTCMDDLALEKTDGKPVIVLAATNRPDSLDAALRRGGRFDKEINMSVPSEPVREQILRALTRQMSLAPDVNFALLANRTPGFVGADLNDLVSTAGSAAIKRYLDILRNASVSTEMEIEPSPSETISPTVLALRRLIAHAKIHVPNPDSPDIPSLVLTDADFMNSLPKIQPSSLREGFATVPSTTFEDIGALSHIRAELQLTIVSPITQPHLYASVGITAPTGLLLWGPPGCGKTLLAKAVANESRANFISVKGPELLNKFVGESERAVRQVFLRARSSVPCVIFFDELDALVPRRDDALSDASARVVNTLLTELDGLGSKREGIYVLAATNRPDIIDPAMLRPGRLETLVYVDLPGPSERVEILRTLTRNLPIEFSPEVAEIARGCDGFSGADLESLLRRAGYSAIRRSSPDGIGIEDWKVARSLVSPSVKDMRKYEKLRRDWSSDVIA
;
A
#
# COMPACT_ATOMS: atom_id res chain seq x y z
N MET A 1 22.81 33.95 60.30
CA MET A 1 23.99 33.62 61.12
C MET A 1 23.51 32.60 62.11
N GLY A 2 24.01 31.36 62.05
CA GLY A 2 23.47 30.22 62.79
C GLY A 2 22.47 29.41 61.97
N ASP A 3 22.80 28.13 61.78
CA ASP A 3 22.06 27.08 61.08
C ASP A 3 21.34 26.15 62.08
N ASP A 4 20.83 25.03 61.57
CA ASP A 4 20.50 23.74 62.19
C ASP A 4 19.01 23.37 62.41
N GLU A 5 18.51 22.45 61.56
CA GLU A 5 17.99 21.14 62.00
C GLU A 5 17.92 20.12 60.82
N PRO A 6 18.09 18.79 61.03
CA PRO A 6 18.32 17.81 59.96
C PRO A 6 17.12 16.85 59.69
N ALA A 7 17.23 16.05 58.62
CA ALA A 7 16.35 14.90 58.32
C ALA A 7 17.15 13.58 58.32
N VAL A 8 16.51 12.47 58.73
CA VAL A 8 17.14 11.17 59.02
C VAL A 8 16.42 10.02 58.27
N GLU A 9 17.09 8.89 58.11
CA GLU A 9 16.84 7.78 57.17
C GLU A 9 15.72 6.76 57.52
N ASP A 10 15.29 6.05 56.47
CA ASP A 10 14.87 4.63 56.36
C ASP A 10 13.76 3.98 57.23
N LEU A 11 12.94 3.13 56.57
CA LEU A 11 12.83 1.66 56.79
C LEU A 11 11.55 1.05 56.17
N LEU A 12 11.66 -0.01 55.34
CA LEU A 12 10.58 -0.99 55.04
C LEU A 12 11.11 -2.39 54.61
N GLU A 13 10.88 -3.43 55.42
CA GLU A 13 11.12 -4.90 55.21
C GLU A 13 10.14 -5.73 56.09
N GLU A 14 9.84 -7.03 55.93
CA GLU A 14 10.06 -8.04 54.87
C GLU A 14 8.67 -8.71 54.58
N GLU A 15 8.59 -10.05 54.68
CA GLU A 15 7.47 -10.96 54.96
C GLU A 15 6.51 -11.36 53.81
N PRO A 16 6.28 -12.68 53.59
CA PRO A 16 7.20 -13.81 53.77
C PRO A 16 7.17 -14.88 52.64
N LYS A 17 7.92 -15.98 52.86
CA LYS A 17 8.24 -17.13 51.97
C LYS A 17 7.17 -18.28 52.10
N ASP A 18 7.16 -19.45 51.42
CA ASP A 18 8.14 -20.19 50.60
C ASP A 18 7.52 -21.39 49.80
N THR A 19 8.27 -21.98 48.84
CA THR A 19 8.18 -23.36 48.24
C THR A 19 6.93 -23.78 47.40
N THR A 20 6.98 -24.34 46.17
CA THR A 20 7.77 -25.47 45.63
C THR A 20 7.75 -25.58 44.07
N GLN A 21 8.92 -25.88 43.50
CA GLN A 21 9.26 -26.54 42.20
C GLN A 21 8.20 -26.81 41.09
N LYS A 22 8.52 -26.35 39.87
CA LYS A 22 8.42 -27.16 38.63
C LYS A 22 9.49 -26.73 37.61
N ALA A 23 10.39 -27.64 37.24
CA ALA A 23 11.42 -27.40 36.24
C ALA A 23 10.85 -27.44 34.82
N SER A 24 11.33 -26.57 33.92
CA SER A 24 11.06 -26.65 32.48
C SER A 24 12.33 -26.49 31.65
N SER A 25 12.39 -27.23 30.55
CA SER A 25 13.61 -27.62 29.85
C SER A 25 14.02 -26.64 28.75
N ASN A 26 14.84 -25.63 29.08
CA ASN A 26 15.40 -24.69 28.09
C ASN A 26 16.78 -25.10 27.51
N GLY A 27 17.14 -26.39 27.57
CA GLY A 27 18.41 -26.89 27.03
C GLY A 27 18.46 -26.99 25.50
N LEU A 28 17.34 -27.26 24.83
CA LEU A 28 17.30 -27.62 23.41
C LEU A 28 17.29 -26.42 22.44
N ASN A 29 16.82 -25.24 22.87
CA ASN A 29 16.76 -24.06 21.99
C ASN A 29 18.10 -23.34 21.83
N ARG A 30 19.10 -23.64 22.67
CA ARG A 30 20.39 -22.93 22.67
C ARG A 30 21.45 -23.56 21.76
N SER A 31 21.25 -24.81 21.32
CA SER A 31 22.16 -25.52 20.40
C SER A 31 21.93 -25.17 18.92
N ILE A 32 20.71 -24.78 18.52
CA ILE A 32 20.38 -24.47 17.12
C ILE A 32 20.93 -23.10 16.68
N VAL A 33 20.99 -22.12 17.58
CA VAL A 33 21.43 -20.74 17.26
C VAL A 33 22.96 -20.64 17.09
N GLY A 34 23.74 -21.62 17.57
CA GLY A 34 25.20 -21.61 17.51
C GLY A 34 25.81 -21.92 16.14
N LEU A 35 25.03 -22.42 15.17
CA LEU A 35 25.55 -22.94 13.89
C LEU A 35 25.66 -21.91 12.75
N TRP A 36 25.07 -20.72 12.89
CA TRP A 36 24.94 -19.73 11.80
C TRP A 36 25.73 -18.42 12.03
N GLY A 37 26.65 -18.39 13.01
CA GLY A 37 27.44 -17.20 13.36
C GLY A 37 28.90 -17.25 12.90
N THR A 38 29.20 -17.01 11.62
CA THR A 38 30.58 -16.78 11.16
C THR A 38 31.08 -15.39 11.54
N ALA A 39 32.35 -15.31 11.98
CA ALA A 39 32.86 -14.21 12.77
C ALA A 39 33.08 -12.86 12.06
N SER A 40 32.83 -11.78 12.81
CA SER A 40 33.41 -10.45 12.61
C SER A 40 34.20 -10.08 13.87
N PRO A 41 35.51 -9.82 13.81
CA PRO A 41 36.26 -9.43 15.00
C PRO A 41 36.01 -7.96 15.37
N LYS A 42 35.79 -7.71 16.67
CA LYS A 42 35.76 -6.35 17.27
C LYS A 42 37.06 -6.08 18.07
N PRO A 43 37.37 -4.81 18.36
CA PRO A 43 38.75 -4.36 18.59
C PRO A 43 39.17 -4.38 20.07
N THR A 44 40.49 -4.28 20.31
CA THR A 44 41.06 -3.88 21.59
C THR A 44 42.09 -2.76 21.43
N SER A 45 42.26 -2.02 22.53
CA SER A 45 42.66 -0.61 22.56
C SER A 45 44.12 -0.35 22.94
N ARG A 46 44.70 0.64 22.25
CA ARG A 46 45.36 1.84 22.83
C ARG A 46 46.55 1.66 23.79
N SER A 47 47.76 1.92 23.29
CA SER A 47 48.74 2.79 23.99
C SER A 47 49.74 3.45 23.03
N GLN A 48 50.12 4.67 23.39
CA GLN A 48 51.19 5.55 22.88
C GLN A 48 51.67 6.36 24.12
N PRO A 49 52.80 7.10 24.11
CA PRO A 49 53.85 7.23 23.08
C PRO A 49 55.29 7.02 23.64
N THR A 50 56.34 7.06 22.79
CA THR A 50 57.49 8.01 22.90
C THR A 50 58.51 7.89 21.75
N THR A 51 58.89 9.06 21.20
CA THR A 51 60.19 9.50 20.61
C THR A 51 60.97 8.69 19.54
N GLU A 52 61.10 9.35 18.37
CA GLU A 52 62.34 9.68 17.61
C GLU A 52 63.13 8.63 16.78
N ALA A 53 63.10 8.89 15.45
CA ALA A 53 64.20 8.86 14.45
C ALA A 53 65.09 7.61 14.23
N GLU A 54 64.80 6.91 13.11
CA GLU A 54 65.66 6.46 11.98
C GLU A 54 67.19 6.15 12.12
N PRO A 55 67.79 5.34 11.20
CA PRO A 55 67.21 4.38 10.23
C PRO A 55 67.95 3.02 10.14
N SER A 56 67.39 2.10 9.34
CA SER A 56 68.07 1.33 8.26
C SER A 56 67.72 -0.17 8.12
N ASP A 57 67.74 -0.56 6.84
CA ASP A 57 67.95 -1.88 6.23
C ASP A 57 66.78 -2.86 5.92
N VAL A 58 67.02 -3.68 4.90
CA VAL A 58 66.05 -4.19 3.92
C VAL A 58 66.03 -5.72 3.87
N THR A 59 64.87 -6.38 3.91
CA THR A 59 64.63 -7.60 3.07
C THR A 59 63.15 -8.05 2.91
N GLN A 60 62.66 -7.90 1.68
CA GLN A 60 61.90 -8.86 0.85
C GLN A 60 60.62 -9.60 1.34
N GLN A 61 59.57 -9.47 0.52
CA GLN A 61 58.52 -10.47 0.26
C GLN A 61 58.38 -10.72 -1.25
N PRO A 62 57.83 -11.87 -1.70
CA PRO A 62 58.06 -12.39 -3.05
C PRO A 62 57.13 -11.81 -4.14
N SER A 63 57.63 -11.82 -5.39
CA SER A 63 56.93 -11.33 -6.58
C SER A 63 56.38 -12.48 -7.44
N THR A 64 55.20 -12.27 -8.04
CA THR A 64 54.67 -13.13 -9.11
C THR A 64 54.75 -12.41 -10.45
N SER A 65 55.37 -13.05 -11.44
CA SER A 65 55.79 -12.40 -12.69
C SER A 65 54.69 -12.39 -13.75
N LYS A 66 54.44 -11.20 -14.34
CA LYS A 66 53.57 -11.03 -15.51
C LYS A 66 54.41 -11.07 -16.79
N LYS A 67 54.12 -11.99 -17.70
CA LYS A 67 54.77 -12.07 -19.02
C LYS A 67 54.50 -10.79 -19.84
N ARG A 68 55.55 -10.23 -20.44
CA ARG A 68 55.54 -9.07 -21.36
C ARG A 68 55.83 -9.51 -22.80
N GLN A 69 55.59 -8.64 -23.78
CA GLN A 69 56.09 -8.85 -25.15
C GLN A 69 57.59 -8.50 -25.25
N ALA A 70 58.25 -8.94 -26.32
CA ALA A 70 59.67 -8.69 -26.55
C ALA A 70 60.04 -7.20 -26.67
N ASN A 71 59.04 -6.35 -26.92
CA ASN A 71 59.13 -4.91 -27.15
C ASN A 71 58.98 -4.08 -25.85
N GLY A 72 58.76 -4.73 -24.70
CA GLY A 72 58.59 -4.06 -23.40
C GLY A 72 57.18 -3.57 -23.07
N GLU A 73 56.31 -3.39 -24.06
CA GLU A 73 54.91 -3.00 -23.86
C GLU A 73 54.07 -4.10 -23.17
N PRO A 74 53.07 -3.70 -22.35
CA PRO A 74 52.12 -4.65 -21.78
C PRO A 74 51.18 -5.19 -22.86
N LEU A 75 51.00 -6.52 -22.91
CA LEU A 75 49.98 -7.17 -23.74
C LEU A 75 48.62 -6.46 -23.54
N PRO A 76 47.92 -6.04 -24.61
CA PRO A 76 46.58 -5.50 -24.47
C PRO A 76 45.71 -6.56 -23.81
N LYS A 77 45.10 -6.21 -22.66
CA LYS A 77 44.12 -7.09 -22.01
C LYS A 77 43.05 -7.41 -23.05
N LYS A 78 42.97 -8.67 -23.49
CA LYS A 78 41.77 -9.17 -24.19
C LYS A 78 40.58 -8.76 -23.33
N ARG A 79 39.70 -7.92 -23.89
CA ARG A 79 38.39 -7.65 -23.30
C ARG A 79 37.80 -9.01 -22.91
N LYS A 80 37.41 -9.19 -21.64
CA LYS A 80 36.35 -10.16 -21.38
C LYS A 80 35.21 -9.71 -22.28
N ALA A 81 34.80 -10.56 -23.23
CA ALA A 81 33.60 -10.28 -23.99
C ALA A 81 32.50 -10.07 -22.96
N VAL A 82 31.85 -8.91 -22.99
CA VAL A 82 30.59 -8.72 -22.28
C VAL A 82 29.71 -9.85 -22.79
N SER A 83 29.17 -10.66 -21.87
CA SER A 83 28.23 -11.72 -22.23
C SER A 83 27.17 -11.10 -23.13
N SER A 84 26.98 -11.66 -24.33
CA SER A 84 25.99 -11.16 -25.27
C SER A 84 24.61 -11.30 -24.66
N ILE A 85 24.15 -10.23 -24.01
CA ILE A 85 22.80 -10.13 -23.46
C ILE A 85 21.86 -10.31 -24.65
N ASP A 86 20.97 -11.29 -24.55
CA ASP A 86 19.95 -11.50 -25.57
C ASP A 86 19.02 -10.27 -25.59
N ARG A 87 18.80 -9.73 -26.78
CA ARG A 87 18.00 -8.52 -27.05
C ARG A 87 16.92 -8.78 -28.09
N SER A 88 16.68 -10.06 -28.39
CA SER A 88 15.47 -10.47 -29.07
C SER A 88 14.25 -9.96 -28.28
N PRO A 89 13.14 -9.63 -28.96
CA PRO A 89 11.90 -9.27 -28.29
C PRO A 89 11.47 -10.39 -27.32
N PRO A 90 11.01 -10.06 -26.10
CA PRO A 90 10.69 -11.07 -25.09
C PRO A 90 9.53 -11.97 -25.53
N THR A 91 9.79 -13.26 -25.75
CA THR A 91 8.80 -14.21 -26.29
C THR A 91 7.84 -14.82 -25.27
N HIS A 92 7.94 -14.43 -23.99
CA HIS A 92 7.28 -15.11 -22.86
C HIS A 92 6.03 -14.38 -22.32
N VAL A 93 5.64 -13.25 -22.90
CA VAL A 93 4.44 -12.49 -22.52
C VAL A 93 3.75 -11.98 -23.79
N SER A 94 2.45 -12.24 -23.95
CA SER A 94 1.64 -11.62 -24.99
C SER A 94 0.72 -10.54 -24.42
N LEU A 95 0.24 -9.62 -25.26
CA LEU A 95 -0.81 -8.67 -24.84
C LEU A 95 -2.11 -9.40 -24.45
N ALA A 96 -2.35 -10.61 -24.95
CA ALA A 96 -3.52 -11.43 -24.63
C ALA A 96 -3.46 -12.11 -23.24
N ASP A 97 -2.33 -12.01 -22.53
CA ASP A 97 -2.18 -12.46 -21.14
C ASP A 97 -2.45 -11.34 -20.12
N LEU A 98 -2.68 -10.11 -20.59
CA LEU A 98 -2.94 -8.93 -19.77
C LEU A 98 -4.44 -8.59 -19.77
N GLY A 99 -5.07 -8.63 -18.60
CA GLY A 99 -6.49 -8.29 -18.44
C GLY A 99 -6.71 -6.82 -18.07
N GLY A 100 -7.67 -6.16 -18.74
CA GLY A 100 -8.29 -4.91 -18.29
C GLY A 100 -7.39 -3.68 -18.27
N VAL A 101 -6.35 -3.66 -19.10
CA VAL A 101 -5.44 -2.52 -19.31
C VAL A 101 -5.62 -1.87 -20.69
N ASP A 102 -6.77 -2.09 -21.33
CA ASP A 102 -7.07 -1.71 -22.72
C ASP A 102 -6.82 -0.21 -22.99
N ASN A 103 -7.27 0.67 -22.08
CA ASN A 103 -7.04 2.12 -22.17
C ASN A 103 -5.54 2.49 -22.16
N ILE A 104 -4.71 1.73 -21.43
CA ILE A 104 -3.26 1.95 -21.35
C ILE A 104 -2.59 1.40 -22.62
N ILE A 105 -3.05 0.25 -23.12
CA ILE A 105 -2.59 -0.31 -24.39
C ILE A 105 -2.86 0.69 -25.53
N GLN A 106 -4.06 1.27 -25.62
CA GLN A 106 -4.40 2.27 -26.64
C GLN A 106 -3.52 3.53 -26.53
N GLN A 107 -3.24 4.02 -25.31
CA GLN A 107 -2.32 5.16 -25.13
C GLN A 107 -0.87 4.82 -25.54
N LEU A 108 -0.40 3.60 -25.31
CA LEU A 108 0.92 3.14 -25.76
C LEU A 108 0.94 2.89 -27.28
N GLU A 109 -0.16 2.43 -27.86
CA GLU A 109 -0.36 2.27 -29.31
C GLU A 109 -0.16 3.61 -30.04
N ASP A 110 -0.93 4.62 -29.67
CA ASP A 110 -0.87 5.98 -30.24
C ASP A 110 0.54 6.61 -30.13
N LEU A 111 1.27 6.32 -29.04
CA LEU A 111 2.56 6.94 -28.74
C LEU A 111 3.77 6.20 -29.30
N ILE A 112 3.68 4.88 -29.54
CA ILE A 112 4.85 4.04 -29.88
C ILE A 112 4.72 3.39 -31.27
N VAL A 113 3.53 2.91 -31.65
CA VAL A 113 3.37 2.16 -32.92
C VAL A 113 3.65 3.04 -34.13
N LEU A 114 3.10 4.26 -34.17
CA LEU A 114 3.28 5.14 -35.32
C LEU A 114 4.75 5.59 -35.50
N PRO A 115 5.47 6.06 -34.45
CA PRO A 115 6.91 6.34 -34.58
C PRO A 115 7.75 5.13 -34.99
N MET A 116 7.51 3.94 -34.42
CA MET A 116 8.32 2.75 -34.67
C MET A 116 8.08 2.14 -36.05
N THR A 117 6.83 2.11 -36.52
CA THR A 117 6.47 1.48 -37.81
C THR A 117 6.61 2.43 -39.00
N ARG A 118 6.38 3.74 -38.81
CA ARG A 118 6.34 4.74 -39.90
C ARG A 118 6.95 6.10 -39.49
N PRO A 119 8.26 6.16 -39.17
CA PRO A 119 8.94 7.40 -38.76
C PRO A 119 8.84 8.53 -39.80
N GLN A 120 8.74 8.19 -41.09
CA GLN A 120 8.57 9.12 -42.22
C GLN A 120 7.39 10.10 -42.04
N ILE A 121 6.33 9.71 -41.32
CA ILE A 121 5.16 10.57 -41.06
C ILE A 121 5.51 11.72 -40.12
N TYR A 122 6.41 11.49 -39.15
CA TYR A 122 6.92 12.52 -38.25
C TYR A 122 7.89 13.46 -38.96
N GLU A 123 8.77 12.92 -39.80
CA GLU A 123 9.67 13.72 -40.66
C GLU A 123 8.89 14.64 -41.62
N ALA A 124 7.88 14.11 -42.30
CA ALA A 124 7.04 14.87 -43.23
C ALA A 124 6.19 15.96 -42.54
N SER A 125 5.65 15.66 -41.35
CA SER A 125 4.87 16.62 -40.55
C SER A 125 5.73 17.62 -39.77
N LYS A 126 7.05 17.40 -39.68
CA LYS A 126 8.00 18.13 -38.83
C LYS A 126 7.64 18.11 -37.33
N VAL A 127 6.83 17.14 -36.91
CA VAL A 127 6.50 16.92 -35.50
C VAL A 127 7.53 15.96 -34.92
N GLN A 128 8.09 16.28 -33.76
CA GLN A 128 9.00 15.37 -33.04
C GLN A 128 8.17 14.27 -32.35
N PRO A 129 8.54 12.98 -32.46
CA PRO A 129 7.87 11.91 -31.73
C PRO A 129 8.18 11.99 -30.22
N PRO A 130 7.37 11.36 -29.36
CA PRO A 130 7.69 11.24 -27.93
C PRO A 130 8.97 10.44 -27.75
N ARG A 131 9.94 11.00 -26.99
CA ARG A 131 11.22 10.31 -26.71
C ARG A 131 11.14 9.41 -25.49
N GLY A 132 10.41 9.84 -24.47
CA GLY A 132 10.22 9.13 -23.22
C GLY A 132 8.76 9.06 -22.82
N ILE A 133 8.35 7.89 -22.33
CA ILE A 133 7.04 7.66 -21.71
C ILE A 133 7.29 7.14 -20.28
N LEU A 134 6.67 7.79 -19.29
CA LEU A 134 6.78 7.43 -17.87
C LEU A 134 5.49 6.74 -17.42
N LEU A 135 5.58 5.44 -17.12
CA LEU A 135 4.54 4.68 -16.45
C LEU A 135 4.67 4.88 -14.93
N HIS A 136 3.64 5.42 -14.30
CA HIS A 136 3.57 5.55 -12.83
C HIS A 136 2.29 4.94 -12.27
N GLY A 137 2.26 4.70 -10.95
CA GLY A 137 1.16 3.99 -10.28
C GLY A 137 1.65 3.22 -9.05
N PRO A 138 0.80 2.43 -8.37
CA PRO A 138 1.24 1.54 -7.30
C PRO A 138 2.17 0.43 -7.84
N PRO A 139 2.96 -0.23 -6.99
CA PRO A 139 3.70 -1.44 -7.36
C PRO A 139 2.73 -2.58 -7.66
N GLY A 140 3.20 -3.59 -8.41
CA GLY A 140 2.41 -4.80 -8.68
C GLY A 140 1.26 -4.66 -9.69
N CYS A 141 1.06 -3.49 -10.32
CA CYS A 141 0.10 -3.31 -11.41
C CYS A 141 0.59 -3.79 -12.79
N GLY A 142 1.79 -4.36 -12.87
CA GLY A 142 2.29 -5.00 -14.10
C GLY A 142 2.98 -4.06 -15.10
N LYS A 143 3.45 -2.87 -14.69
CA LYS A 143 4.22 -1.93 -15.56
C LYS A 143 5.28 -2.65 -16.40
N THR A 144 6.13 -3.44 -15.75
CA THR A 144 7.17 -4.30 -16.34
C THR A 144 6.60 -5.29 -17.36
N MET A 145 5.48 -5.94 -17.03
CA MET A 145 4.81 -6.92 -17.90
C MET A 145 4.21 -6.28 -19.14
N ILE A 146 3.59 -5.09 -19.02
CA ILE A 146 3.05 -4.33 -20.16
C ILE A 146 4.18 -3.92 -21.11
N CYS A 147 5.27 -3.36 -20.59
CA CYS A 147 6.42 -2.98 -21.42
C CYS A 147 7.03 -4.19 -22.16
N ASN A 148 7.16 -5.33 -21.48
CA ASN A 148 7.65 -6.57 -22.09
C ASN A 148 6.69 -7.06 -23.19
N ALA A 149 5.38 -7.18 -22.90
CA ALA A 149 4.38 -7.64 -23.86
C ALA A 149 4.29 -6.74 -25.09
N PHE A 150 4.39 -5.42 -24.91
CA PHE A 150 4.36 -4.44 -26.00
C PHE A 150 5.64 -4.50 -26.86
N ALA A 151 6.80 -4.76 -26.24
CA ALA A 151 8.04 -5.03 -26.97
C ALA A 151 7.98 -6.33 -27.78
N ALA A 152 7.32 -7.36 -27.23
CA ALA A 152 7.07 -8.64 -27.91
C ALA A 152 6.24 -8.44 -29.18
N GLU A 153 5.10 -7.76 -29.07
CA GLU A 153 4.16 -7.53 -30.17
C GLU A 153 4.76 -6.68 -31.30
N LEU A 154 5.55 -5.66 -30.96
CA LEU A 154 6.26 -4.82 -31.94
C LEU A 154 7.40 -5.56 -32.67
N GLY A 155 7.94 -6.63 -32.10
CA GLY A 155 9.09 -7.36 -32.66
C GLY A 155 10.39 -6.54 -32.75
N VAL A 156 10.51 -5.43 -32.03
CA VAL A 156 11.69 -4.52 -32.05
C VAL A 156 12.77 -4.97 -31.06
N SER A 157 14.01 -4.47 -31.26
CA SER A 157 15.11 -4.70 -30.31
C SER A 157 14.73 -4.16 -28.93
N PHE A 158 14.80 -4.99 -27.89
CA PHE A 158 14.41 -4.62 -26.54
C PHE A 158 15.60 -4.60 -25.58
N ILE A 159 15.79 -3.49 -24.86
CA ILE A 159 16.86 -3.34 -23.86
C ILE A 159 16.20 -3.04 -22.51
N ASN A 160 16.09 -4.07 -21.66
CA ASN A 160 15.63 -3.94 -20.29
C ASN A 160 16.79 -3.56 -19.37
N ILE A 161 16.61 -2.47 -18.61
CA ILE A 161 17.58 -1.93 -17.66
C ILE A 161 16.88 -1.77 -16.30
N SER A 162 17.24 -2.59 -15.32
CA SER A 162 16.83 -2.39 -13.93
C SER A 162 17.68 -1.29 -13.30
N ALA A 163 17.08 -0.16 -12.92
CA ALA A 163 17.82 0.99 -12.37
C ALA A 163 18.71 0.65 -11.15
N PRO A 164 18.26 -0.14 -10.15
CA PRO A 164 19.13 -0.59 -9.06
C PRO A 164 20.41 -1.30 -9.51
N SER A 165 20.36 -2.05 -10.62
CA SER A 165 21.52 -2.79 -11.16
C SER A 165 22.60 -1.89 -11.77
N ILE A 166 22.26 -0.66 -12.15
CA ILE A 166 23.21 0.32 -12.69
C ILE A 166 24.10 0.89 -11.58
N VAL A 167 23.61 0.96 -10.34
CA VAL A 167 24.30 1.58 -9.20
C VAL A 167 25.40 0.64 -8.69
N SER A 168 26.63 0.81 -9.18
CA SER A 168 27.79 0.12 -8.64
C SER A 168 28.45 0.95 -7.55
N GLY A 169 29.29 0.32 -6.73
CA GLY A 169 30.03 1.02 -5.67
C GLY A 169 31.19 1.89 -6.17
N MET A 170 31.46 1.93 -7.48
CA MET A 170 32.60 2.62 -8.08
C MET A 170 32.15 3.85 -8.88
N SER A 171 32.65 5.01 -8.47
CA SER A 171 32.34 6.30 -9.10
C SER A 171 32.66 6.29 -10.61
N GLY A 172 31.73 6.80 -11.43
CA GLY A 172 31.85 6.87 -12.90
C GLY A 172 31.53 5.57 -13.66
N GLU A 173 31.48 4.41 -13.01
CA GLU A 173 31.14 3.14 -13.69
C GLU A 173 29.65 3.09 -14.05
N SER A 174 28.75 3.48 -13.14
CA SER A 174 27.30 3.62 -13.40
C SER A 174 26.98 4.58 -14.54
N GLU A 175 27.67 5.72 -14.59
CA GLU A 175 27.52 6.75 -15.63
C GLU A 175 27.95 6.22 -17.00
N ARG A 176 29.01 5.40 -17.02
CA ARG A 176 29.50 4.74 -18.22
C ARG A 176 28.56 3.63 -18.67
N ALA A 177 28.11 2.76 -17.78
CA ALA A 177 27.17 1.68 -18.10
C ALA A 177 25.89 2.24 -18.75
N LEU A 178 25.34 3.32 -18.19
CA LEU A 178 24.18 4.01 -18.76
C LEU A 178 24.47 4.55 -20.18
N ARG A 179 25.64 5.17 -20.40
CA ARG A 179 26.04 5.66 -21.73
C ARG A 179 26.21 4.52 -22.74
N ASP A 180 26.89 3.44 -22.33
CA ASP A 180 27.16 2.28 -23.16
C ASP A 180 25.83 1.62 -23.61
N HIS A 181 24.83 1.50 -22.71
CA HIS A 181 23.48 1.00 -23.05
C HIS A 181 22.71 1.91 -24.03
N PHE A 182 22.78 3.24 -23.86
CA PHE A 182 22.10 4.18 -24.78
C PHE A 182 22.76 4.24 -26.16
N GLU A 183 24.10 4.19 -26.25
CA GLU A 183 24.80 4.06 -27.53
C GLU A 183 24.47 2.74 -28.25
N GLU A 184 24.25 1.68 -27.47
CA GLU A 184 23.89 0.36 -27.97
C GLU A 184 22.46 0.32 -28.51
N ALA A 185 21.51 0.98 -27.83
CA ALA A 185 20.15 1.18 -28.34
C ALA A 185 20.14 1.92 -29.70
N LYS A 186 20.98 2.96 -29.86
CA LYS A 186 21.13 3.66 -31.16
C LYS A 186 21.66 2.75 -32.26
N LYS A 187 22.62 1.87 -31.95
CA LYS A 187 23.17 0.89 -32.91
C LYS A 187 22.14 -0.19 -33.27
N ALA A 188 21.24 -0.54 -32.35
CA ALA A 188 20.17 -1.51 -32.53
C ALA A 188 18.84 -0.90 -33.06
N ALA A 189 18.81 0.39 -33.42
CA ALA A 189 17.58 1.10 -33.78
C ALA A 189 16.95 0.56 -35.08
N PRO A 190 15.61 0.36 -35.15
CA PRO A 190 14.59 0.75 -34.15
C PRO A 190 14.63 -0.11 -32.88
N CYS A 191 14.63 0.56 -31.72
CA CYS A 191 14.88 -0.07 -30.42
C CYS A 191 14.05 0.58 -29.31
N LEU A 192 13.53 -0.24 -28.40
CA LEU A 192 12.81 0.17 -27.22
C LEU A 192 13.69 -0.07 -25.98
N ILE A 193 13.98 1.00 -25.23
CA ILE A 193 14.66 0.91 -23.94
C ILE A 193 13.59 0.88 -22.85
N PHE A 194 13.63 -0.10 -21.95
CA PHE A 194 12.81 -0.10 -20.75
C PHE A 194 13.69 0.10 -19.50
N MET A 195 13.33 1.07 -18.66
CA MET A 195 14.00 1.39 -17.41
C MET A 195 13.07 1.16 -16.22
N ASP A 196 13.26 0.07 -15.49
CA ASP A 196 12.46 -0.23 -14.29
C ASP A 196 13.01 0.45 -13.04
N GLU A 197 12.12 0.78 -12.10
CA GLU A 197 12.40 1.46 -10.82
C GLU A 197 13.28 2.73 -10.95
N ILE A 198 12.99 3.59 -11.94
CA ILE A 198 13.84 4.75 -12.29
C ILE A 198 14.06 5.73 -11.11
N ASP A 199 13.16 5.77 -10.12
CA ASP A 199 13.31 6.55 -8.90
C ASP A 199 14.48 6.11 -8.00
N ALA A 200 15.01 4.89 -8.17
CA ALA A 200 16.22 4.44 -7.48
C ALA A 200 17.50 5.18 -7.95
N ILE A 201 17.55 5.61 -9.21
CA ILE A 201 18.72 6.31 -9.80
C ILE A 201 18.50 7.81 -10.02
N THR A 202 17.25 8.29 -9.92
CA THR A 202 16.91 9.69 -10.21
C THR A 202 16.20 10.45 -9.08
N PRO A 203 16.72 10.43 -7.84
CA PRO A 203 16.21 11.29 -6.79
C PRO A 203 16.37 12.77 -7.17
N LYS A 204 15.49 13.64 -6.63
CA LYS A 204 15.63 15.09 -6.78
C LYS A 204 17.03 15.56 -6.36
N ARG A 205 17.61 16.46 -7.15
CA ARG A 205 18.96 17.03 -6.92
C ARG A 205 19.12 17.69 -5.55
N GLU A 206 18.03 18.17 -4.97
CA GLU A 206 17.95 18.81 -3.65
C GLU A 206 17.95 17.78 -2.51
N SER A 207 17.26 16.65 -2.67
CA SER A 207 17.21 15.58 -1.66
C SER A 207 18.34 14.54 -1.79
N ALA A 208 18.99 14.47 -2.95
CA ALA A 208 20.09 13.55 -3.21
C ALA A 208 21.29 13.86 -2.30
N GLN A 209 21.57 12.93 -1.37
CA GLN A 209 22.65 13.05 -0.40
C GLN A 209 24.02 12.76 -1.02
N ARG A 210 24.08 11.93 -2.07
CA ARG A 210 25.34 11.53 -2.72
C ARG A 210 25.56 12.31 -4.00
N GLU A 211 26.78 12.81 -4.22
CA GLU A 211 27.13 13.45 -5.49
C GLU A 211 26.97 12.50 -6.69
N MET A 212 27.24 11.21 -6.50
CA MET A 212 27.12 10.17 -7.52
C MET A 212 25.70 10.12 -8.12
N GLU A 213 24.66 10.21 -7.30
CA GLU A 213 23.26 10.24 -7.75
C GLU A 213 23.00 11.45 -8.66
N LYS A 214 23.52 12.64 -8.29
CA LYS A 214 23.37 13.86 -9.09
C LYS A 214 24.07 13.76 -10.45
N ARG A 215 25.20 13.05 -10.52
CA ARG A 215 25.93 12.80 -11.78
C ARG A 215 25.19 11.79 -12.66
N ILE A 216 24.64 10.71 -12.09
CA ILE A 216 23.81 9.74 -12.81
C ILE A 216 22.57 10.43 -13.41
N VAL A 217 21.88 11.28 -12.64
CA VAL A 217 20.77 12.12 -13.14
C VAL A 217 21.24 12.98 -14.32
N ALA A 218 22.32 13.74 -14.17
CA ALA A 218 22.83 14.60 -15.22
C ALA A 218 23.19 13.81 -16.50
N GLN A 219 23.82 12.65 -16.35
CA GLN A 219 24.17 11.77 -17.46
C GLN A 219 22.94 11.19 -18.17
N LEU A 220 21.90 10.79 -17.43
CA LEU A 220 20.63 10.33 -18.01
C LEU A 220 19.96 11.44 -18.83
N LEU A 221 19.93 12.67 -18.33
CA LEU A 221 19.38 13.81 -19.07
C LEU A 221 20.12 14.04 -20.39
N THR A 222 21.46 14.01 -20.37
CA THR A 222 22.27 14.12 -21.60
C THR A 222 21.98 12.98 -22.57
N CYS A 223 21.90 11.74 -22.09
CA CYS A 223 21.54 10.58 -22.90
C CYS A 223 20.16 10.72 -23.56
N MET A 224 19.14 11.21 -22.84
CA MET A 224 17.79 11.48 -23.38
C MET A 224 17.79 12.60 -24.43
N ASP A 225 18.51 13.70 -24.19
CA ASP A 225 18.64 14.81 -25.14
C ASP A 225 19.41 14.42 -26.42
N ASP A 226 20.16 13.31 -26.37
CA ASP A 226 20.88 12.71 -27.49
C ASP A 226 20.07 11.64 -28.25
N LEU A 227 18.83 11.34 -27.85
CA LEU A 227 17.88 10.46 -28.56
C LEU A 227 16.96 11.21 -29.55
N ALA A 228 17.25 12.47 -29.86
CA ALA A 228 16.53 13.20 -30.91
C ALA A 228 16.67 12.52 -32.28
N LEU A 229 15.60 12.45 -33.09
CA LEU A 229 15.62 11.88 -34.45
C LEU A 229 16.75 12.47 -35.32
N GLU A 230 17.00 13.78 -35.17
CA GLU A 230 18.07 14.53 -35.83
C GLU A 230 19.48 14.01 -35.52
N LYS A 231 19.65 13.31 -34.38
CA LYS A 231 20.90 12.71 -33.90
C LYS A 231 20.93 11.17 -34.03
N THR A 232 19.87 10.55 -34.54
CA THR A 232 19.74 9.09 -34.72
C THR A 232 19.45 8.70 -36.18
N ASP A 233 19.82 9.55 -37.14
CA ASP A 233 19.67 9.31 -38.58
C ASP A 233 18.23 8.90 -38.99
N GLY A 234 17.22 9.53 -38.40
CA GLY A 234 15.80 9.26 -38.65
C GLY A 234 15.28 7.96 -38.01
N LYS A 235 16.11 7.21 -37.27
CA LYS A 235 15.71 5.96 -36.62
C LYS A 235 15.13 6.23 -35.22
N PRO A 236 13.92 5.72 -34.90
CA PRO A 236 13.29 5.92 -33.61
C PRO A 236 13.95 5.06 -32.52
N VAL A 237 14.24 5.69 -31.38
CA VAL A 237 14.54 5.01 -30.12
C VAL A 237 13.66 5.66 -29.06
N ILE A 238 12.83 4.85 -28.38
CA ILE A 238 11.90 5.33 -27.35
C ILE A 238 12.28 4.71 -26.01
N VAL A 239 12.21 5.52 -24.95
CA VAL A 239 12.48 5.11 -23.57
C VAL A 239 11.18 4.99 -22.80
N LEU A 240 10.85 3.78 -22.37
CA LEU A 240 9.80 3.51 -21.39
C LEU A 240 10.44 3.48 -20.00
N ALA A 241 9.92 4.23 -19.05
CA ALA A 241 10.37 4.18 -17.67
C ALA A 241 9.22 3.82 -16.74
N ALA A 242 9.48 3.01 -15.72
CA ALA A 242 8.53 2.70 -14.66
C ALA A 242 8.98 3.31 -13.32
N THR A 243 8.05 3.94 -12.61
CA THR A 243 8.26 4.43 -11.24
C THR A 243 7.05 4.15 -10.37
N ASN A 244 7.26 3.91 -9.08
CA ASN A 244 6.16 3.87 -8.10
C ASN A 244 5.86 5.26 -7.52
N ARG A 245 6.75 6.24 -7.70
CA ARG A 245 6.72 7.55 -7.03
C ARG A 245 7.14 8.66 -8.01
N PRO A 246 6.21 9.19 -8.83
CA PRO A 246 6.53 10.26 -9.78
C PRO A 246 6.98 11.57 -9.09
N ASP A 247 6.70 11.71 -7.78
CA ASP A 247 7.12 12.85 -6.97
C ASP A 247 8.55 12.78 -6.44
N SER A 248 9.23 11.62 -6.46
CA SER A 248 10.65 11.52 -6.07
C SER A 248 11.61 11.78 -7.22
N LEU A 249 11.12 11.74 -8.46
CA LEU A 249 11.90 12.00 -9.67
C LEU A 249 12.35 13.47 -9.75
N ASP A 250 13.53 13.68 -10.37
CA ASP A 250 14.01 15.03 -10.69
C ASP A 250 13.05 15.74 -11.66
N ALA A 251 12.60 16.94 -11.30
CA ALA A 251 11.61 17.69 -12.09
C ALA A 251 12.13 18.09 -13.49
N ALA A 252 13.43 17.95 -13.76
CA ALA A 252 14.02 18.13 -15.09
C ALA A 252 13.79 16.95 -16.04
N LEU A 253 13.44 15.75 -15.54
CA LEU A 253 13.10 14.57 -16.34
C LEU A 253 11.68 14.67 -16.92
N ARG A 254 10.76 15.26 -16.17
CA ARG A 254 9.33 15.48 -16.50
C ARG A 254 9.08 16.73 -17.36
N ARG A 255 10.10 17.21 -18.09
CA ARG A 255 10.00 18.39 -18.98
C ARG A 255 9.99 17.95 -20.44
N GLY A 256 9.31 18.74 -21.27
CA GLY A 256 9.24 18.56 -22.73
C GLY A 256 10.61 18.35 -23.39
N GLY A 257 10.69 17.35 -24.28
CA GLY A 257 11.91 16.83 -24.89
C GLY A 257 12.49 15.58 -24.21
N ARG A 258 11.85 15.03 -23.17
CA ARG A 258 12.30 13.88 -22.35
C ARG A 258 11.12 12.94 -22.02
N PHE A 259 10.68 12.84 -20.77
CA PHE A 259 9.44 12.14 -20.42
C PHE A 259 8.25 13.08 -20.65
N ASP A 260 7.86 13.16 -21.92
CA ASP A 260 6.84 14.09 -22.41
C ASP A 260 5.41 13.58 -22.17
N LYS A 261 5.30 12.29 -21.91
CA LYS A 261 4.06 11.56 -21.69
C LYS A 261 4.16 10.77 -20.40
N GLU A 262 3.18 10.96 -19.54
CA GLU A 262 3.03 10.25 -18.28
C GLU A 262 1.72 9.47 -18.34
N ILE A 263 1.77 8.18 -18.02
CA ILE A 263 0.61 7.30 -18.00
C ILE A 263 0.43 6.80 -16.56
N ASN A 264 -0.72 7.11 -15.98
CA ASN A 264 -1.09 6.70 -14.63
C ASN A 264 -1.79 5.34 -14.69
N MET A 265 -1.13 4.30 -14.18
CA MET A 265 -1.74 3.01 -13.89
C MET A 265 -2.41 3.08 -12.51
N SER A 266 -3.74 3.11 -12.49
CA SER A 266 -4.52 3.11 -11.26
C SER A 266 -4.64 1.72 -10.62
N VAL A 267 -5.13 1.68 -9.38
CA VAL A 267 -5.59 0.41 -8.77
C VAL A 267 -6.78 -0.13 -9.58
N PRO A 268 -6.81 -1.43 -9.95
CA PRO A 268 -7.87 -1.98 -10.80
C PRO A 268 -9.23 -2.00 -10.09
N SER A 269 -10.28 -1.59 -10.82
CA SER A 269 -11.68 -1.62 -10.37
C SER A 269 -12.26 -3.05 -10.36
N GLU A 270 -13.44 -3.25 -9.76
CA GLU A 270 -14.12 -4.57 -9.70
C GLU A 270 -14.18 -5.31 -11.06
N PRO A 271 -14.67 -4.73 -12.17
CA PRO A 271 -14.66 -5.42 -13.47
C PRO A 271 -13.26 -5.67 -14.05
N VAL A 272 -12.30 -4.77 -13.80
CA VAL A 272 -10.91 -4.94 -14.26
C VAL A 272 -10.23 -6.08 -13.49
N ARG A 273 -10.47 -6.22 -12.18
CA ARG A 273 -9.98 -7.36 -11.39
C ARG A 273 -10.58 -8.68 -11.88
N GLU A 274 -11.84 -8.70 -12.30
CA GLU A 274 -12.46 -9.88 -12.93
C GLU A 274 -11.72 -10.28 -14.22
N GLN A 275 -11.42 -9.32 -15.09
CA GLN A 275 -10.67 -9.55 -16.33
C GLN A 275 -9.23 -10.05 -16.05
N ILE A 276 -8.54 -9.47 -15.06
CA ILE A 276 -7.21 -9.92 -14.63
C ILE A 276 -7.26 -11.36 -14.10
N LEU A 277 -8.24 -11.70 -13.25
CA LEU A 277 -8.41 -13.06 -12.74
C LEU A 277 -8.65 -14.05 -13.89
N ARG A 278 -9.54 -13.73 -14.84
CA ARG A 278 -9.79 -14.55 -16.04
C ARG A 278 -8.53 -14.78 -16.87
N ALA A 279 -7.70 -13.75 -17.05
CA ALA A 279 -6.43 -13.86 -17.77
C ALA A 279 -5.43 -14.76 -17.04
N LEU A 280 -5.19 -14.53 -15.74
CA LEU A 280 -4.28 -15.31 -14.90
C LEU A 280 -4.68 -16.80 -14.81
N THR A 281 -5.97 -17.10 -14.77
CA THR A 281 -6.46 -18.49 -14.67
C THR A 281 -6.63 -19.20 -16.01
N ARG A 282 -6.36 -18.54 -17.14
CA ARG A 282 -6.58 -19.08 -18.51
C ARG A 282 -5.84 -20.40 -18.79
N GLN A 283 -4.69 -20.60 -18.15
CA GLN A 283 -3.86 -21.81 -18.29
C GLN A 283 -4.18 -22.87 -17.21
N MET A 284 -5.15 -22.64 -16.33
CA MET A 284 -5.43 -23.49 -15.16
C MET A 284 -6.75 -24.24 -15.29
N SER A 285 -6.79 -25.45 -14.72
CA SER A 285 -8.02 -26.24 -14.58
C SER A 285 -8.90 -25.66 -13.45
N LEU A 286 -10.01 -25.03 -13.85
CA LEU A 286 -11.01 -24.43 -12.97
C LEU A 286 -12.27 -25.31 -12.87
N ALA A 287 -12.90 -25.33 -11.70
CA ALA A 287 -14.24 -25.89 -11.54
C ALA A 287 -15.31 -24.92 -12.06
N PRO A 288 -16.49 -25.43 -12.47
CA PRO A 288 -17.58 -24.58 -12.96
C PRO A 288 -18.27 -23.74 -11.86
N ASP A 289 -17.87 -23.90 -10.59
CA ASP A 289 -18.37 -23.13 -9.44
C ASP A 289 -17.63 -21.80 -9.22
N VAL A 290 -16.46 -21.60 -9.84
CA VAL A 290 -15.60 -20.43 -9.61
C VAL A 290 -16.26 -19.16 -10.15
N ASN A 291 -16.71 -18.29 -9.25
CA ASN A 291 -17.36 -17.03 -9.61
C ASN A 291 -16.38 -15.84 -9.52
N PHE A 292 -15.79 -15.48 -10.65
CA PHE A 292 -14.85 -14.36 -10.74
C PHE A 292 -15.41 -13.01 -10.26
N ALA A 293 -16.70 -12.73 -10.46
CA ALA A 293 -17.30 -11.49 -9.99
C ALA A 293 -17.38 -11.44 -8.45
N LEU A 294 -17.71 -12.57 -7.81
CA LEU A 294 -17.70 -12.69 -6.35
C LEU A 294 -16.28 -12.55 -5.78
N LEU A 295 -15.29 -13.14 -6.44
CA LEU A 295 -13.87 -13.01 -6.06
C LEU A 295 -13.37 -11.56 -6.24
N ALA A 296 -13.69 -10.92 -7.36
CA ALA A 296 -13.34 -9.53 -7.64
C ALA A 296 -13.97 -8.55 -6.63
N ASN A 297 -15.20 -8.83 -6.18
CA ASN A 297 -15.87 -8.09 -5.11
C ASN A 297 -15.15 -8.25 -3.76
N ARG A 298 -14.74 -9.47 -3.40
CA ARG A 298 -14.01 -9.78 -2.15
C ARG A 298 -12.51 -9.41 -2.16
N THR A 299 -12.00 -8.84 -3.25
CA THR A 299 -10.59 -8.41 -3.39
C THR A 299 -10.45 -6.89 -3.58
N PRO A 300 -11.09 -6.02 -2.77
CA PRO A 300 -10.93 -4.57 -2.90
C PRO A 300 -9.48 -4.16 -2.62
N GLY A 301 -8.92 -3.33 -3.49
CA GLY A 301 -7.53 -2.88 -3.39
C GLY A 301 -6.47 -3.94 -3.72
N PHE A 302 -6.85 -5.11 -4.24
CA PHE A 302 -5.87 -6.06 -4.79
C PHE A 302 -5.34 -5.55 -6.13
N VAL A 303 -4.02 -5.54 -6.29
CA VAL A 303 -3.34 -5.22 -7.55
C VAL A 303 -3.04 -6.51 -8.33
N GLY A 304 -2.65 -6.43 -9.61
CA GLY A 304 -2.41 -7.61 -10.46
C GLY A 304 -1.45 -8.64 -9.85
N ALA A 305 -0.41 -8.20 -9.16
CA ALA A 305 0.49 -9.07 -8.38
C ALA A 305 -0.23 -9.77 -7.21
N ASP A 306 -1.07 -9.07 -6.44
CA ASP A 306 -1.83 -9.67 -5.34
C ASP A 306 -2.85 -10.71 -5.86
N LEU A 307 -3.44 -10.48 -7.05
CA LEU A 307 -4.32 -11.43 -7.71
C LEU A 307 -3.55 -12.66 -8.23
N ASN A 308 -2.32 -12.48 -8.70
CA ASN A 308 -1.44 -13.60 -9.07
C ASN A 308 -0.99 -14.41 -7.84
N ASP A 309 -0.71 -13.74 -6.72
CA ASP A 309 -0.43 -14.39 -5.43
C ASP A 309 -1.67 -15.15 -4.91
N LEU A 310 -2.88 -14.62 -5.14
CA LEU A 310 -4.15 -15.28 -4.81
C LEU A 310 -4.35 -16.57 -5.60
N VAL A 311 -4.17 -16.51 -6.92
CA VAL A 311 -4.24 -17.68 -7.82
C VAL A 311 -3.16 -18.70 -7.47
N SER A 312 -1.92 -18.27 -7.21
CA SER A 312 -0.80 -19.14 -6.81
C SER A 312 -1.02 -19.81 -5.44
N THR A 313 -1.63 -19.09 -4.50
CA THR A 313 -1.95 -19.62 -3.16
C THR A 313 -3.15 -20.58 -3.21
N ALA A 314 -4.15 -20.30 -4.04
CA ALA A 314 -5.25 -21.23 -4.31
C ALA A 314 -4.75 -22.51 -5.01
N GLY A 315 -3.84 -22.38 -5.99
CA GLY A 315 -3.17 -23.53 -6.62
C GLY A 315 -2.37 -24.36 -5.62
N SER A 316 -1.65 -23.71 -4.72
CA SER A 316 -0.94 -24.37 -3.61
C SER A 316 -1.90 -25.07 -2.62
N ALA A 317 -3.09 -24.53 -2.40
CA ALA A 317 -4.14 -25.17 -1.59
C ALA A 317 -4.72 -26.40 -2.28
N ALA A 318 -4.98 -26.33 -3.59
CA ALA A 318 -5.41 -27.48 -4.39
C ALA A 318 -4.33 -28.58 -4.42
N ILE A 319 -3.05 -28.23 -4.58
CA ILE A 319 -1.92 -29.19 -4.51
C ILE A 319 -1.85 -29.83 -3.12
N LYS A 320 -2.06 -29.05 -2.05
CA LYS A 320 -2.11 -29.61 -0.69
C LYS A 320 -3.29 -30.58 -0.50
N ARG A 321 -4.48 -30.24 -1.01
CA ARG A 321 -5.65 -31.13 -1.03
C ARG A 321 -5.35 -32.43 -1.79
N TYR A 322 -4.67 -32.36 -2.94
CA TYR A 322 -4.21 -33.55 -3.67
C TYR A 322 -3.16 -34.36 -2.90
N LEU A 323 -2.21 -33.71 -2.23
CA LEU A 323 -1.22 -34.37 -1.37
C LEU A 323 -1.87 -35.07 -0.17
N ASP A 324 -2.91 -34.47 0.42
CA ASP A 324 -3.67 -35.09 1.51
C ASP A 324 -4.49 -36.30 1.02
N ILE A 325 -5.01 -36.28 -0.21
CA ILE A 325 -5.63 -37.45 -0.88
C ILE A 325 -4.58 -38.56 -1.10
N LEU A 326 -3.42 -38.24 -1.68
CA LEU A 326 -2.31 -39.19 -1.85
C LEU A 326 -1.83 -39.77 -0.52
N ARG A 327 -1.77 -38.94 0.54
CA ARG A 327 -1.40 -39.38 1.88
C ARG A 327 -2.41 -40.38 2.42
N ASN A 328 -3.70 -40.11 2.29
CA ASN A 328 -4.75 -41.04 2.72
C ASN A 328 -4.70 -42.34 1.92
N ALA A 329 -4.53 -42.29 0.59
CA ALA A 329 -4.33 -43.48 -0.25
C ALA A 329 -3.09 -44.30 0.18
N SER A 330 -1.97 -43.63 0.50
CA SER A 330 -0.75 -44.30 1.00
C SER A 330 -0.87 -44.91 2.40
N VAL A 331 -1.95 -44.59 3.14
CA VAL A 331 -2.32 -45.23 4.41
C VAL A 331 -3.32 -46.37 4.18
N SER A 332 -4.20 -46.26 3.18
CA SER A 332 -5.15 -47.30 2.78
C SER A 332 -4.50 -48.48 2.08
N THR A 333 -3.43 -48.24 1.32
CA THR A 333 -2.66 -49.30 0.65
C THR A 333 -1.64 -49.87 1.63
N GLU A 334 -1.95 -51.02 2.23
CA GLU A 334 -1.02 -51.79 3.08
C GLU A 334 0.14 -52.36 2.25
N MET A 335 1.12 -51.52 1.92
CA MET A 335 2.45 -51.99 1.53
C MET A 335 3.23 -52.32 2.80
N GLU A 336 3.48 -53.62 2.99
CA GLU A 336 4.35 -54.17 4.03
C GLU A 336 5.79 -53.66 3.87
N ILE A 337 6.07 -52.48 4.43
CA ILE A 337 7.44 -52.07 4.73
C ILE A 337 7.80 -52.70 6.08
N GLU A 338 8.34 -53.92 6.05
CA GLU A 338 8.98 -54.50 7.22
C GLU A 338 10.09 -53.55 7.72
N PRO A 339 10.04 -53.08 8.98
CA PRO A 339 11.06 -52.20 9.50
C PRO A 339 12.34 -52.98 9.80
N SER A 340 13.41 -52.72 9.04
CA SER A 340 14.76 -53.21 9.37
C SER A 340 15.15 -52.77 10.80
N PRO A 341 15.68 -53.65 11.68
CA PRO A 341 15.44 -53.53 13.13
C PRO A 341 16.26 -52.49 13.90
N SER A 342 16.94 -51.54 13.24
CA SER A 342 18.10 -50.85 13.83
C SER A 342 18.06 -49.31 13.87
N GLU A 343 16.92 -48.65 13.60
CA GLU A 343 16.80 -47.19 13.79
C GLU A 343 15.43 -46.81 14.41
N THR A 344 15.46 -46.06 15.52
CA THR A 344 14.29 -45.46 16.18
C THR A 344 13.77 -44.24 15.41
N ILE A 345 13.24 -44.49 14.21
CA ILE A 345 12.76 -43.47 13.29
C ILE A 345 11.43 -42.88 13.80
N SER A 346 11.33 -41.55 13.86
CA SER A 346 10.08 -40.84 14.20
C SER A 346 8.93 -41.28 13.29
N PRO A 347 7.69 -41.48 13.81
CA PRO A 347 6.54 -41.87 13.01
C PRO A 347 6.25 -40.89 11.85
N THR A 348 6.60 -39.61 12.00
CA THR A 348 6.50 -38.61 10.93
C THR A 348 7.40 -38.91 9.74
N VAL A 349 8.64 -39.37 9.98
CA VAL A 349 9.62 -39.71 8.93
C VAL A 349 9.22 -41.01 8.23
N LEU A 350 8.65 -41.97 8.96
CA LEU A 350 8.16 -43.23 8.40
C LEU A 350 6.94 -42.99 7.47
N ALA A 351 6.03 -42.10 7.86
CA ALA A 351 4.93 -41.64 7.00
C ALA A 351 5.43 -40.90 5.74
N LEU A 352 6.45 -40.03 5.87
CA LEU A 352 7.07 -39.37 4.71
C LEU A 352 7.74 -40.37 3.75
N ARG A 353 8.45 -41.39 4.26
CA ARG A 353 9.05 -42.45 3.42
C ARG A 353 7.98 -43.22 2.65
N ARG A 354 6.84 -43.56 3.26
CA ARG A 354 5.68 -44.19 2.58
C ARG A 354 5.10 -43.30 1.48
N LEU A 355 4.88 -42.02 1.76
CA LEU A 355 4.36 -41.05 0.77
C LEU A 355 5.33 -40.89 -0.42
N ILE A 356 6.64 -40.78 -0.17
CA ILE A 356 7.66 -40.69 -1.23
C ILE A 356 7.69 -41.97 -2.08
N ALA A 357 7.56 -43.15 -1.47
CA ALA A 357 7.50 -44.41 -2.22
C ALA A 357 6.26 -44.47 -3.13
N HIS A 358 5.08 -44.15 -2.58
CA HIS A 358 3.82 -44.13 -3.34
C HIS A 358 3.85 -43.12 -4.50
N ALA A 359 4.37 -41.91 -4.26
CA ALA A 359 4.50 -40.85 -5.26
C ALA A 359 5.53 -41.16 -6.36
N LYS A 360 6.57 -41.96 -6.07
CA LYS A 360 7.54 -42.43 -7.08
C LYS A 360 7.02 -43.58 -7.94
N ILE A 361 6.06 -44.36 -7.44
CA ILE A 361 5.39 -45.41 -8.22
C ILE A 361 4.32 -44.77 -9.12
N HIS A 362 3.57 -43.80 -8.57
CA HIS A 362 2.57 -43.02 -9.30
C HIS A 362 3.18 -41.71 -9.82
N VAL A 363 4.22 -41.79 -10.66
CA VAL A 363 4.63 -40.62 -11.46
C VAL A 363 3.50 -40.33 -12.45
N PRO A 364 2.78 -39.20 -12.33
CA PRO A 364 1.62 -38.95 -13.18
C PRO A 364 2.10 -38.67 -14.60
N ASN A 365 1.64 -39.46 -15.57
CA ASN A 365 1.75 -39.06 -16.97
C ASN A 365 0.68 -37.98 -17.20
N PRO A 366 1.02 -36.76 -17.67
CA PRO A 366 0.08 -35.63 -17.66
C PRO A 366 -1.20 -35.86 -18.48
N ASP A 367 -1.17 -36.80 -19.43
CA ASP A 367 -2.29 -37.15 -20.32
C ASP A 367 -3.16 -38.32 -19.81
N SER A 368 -2.92 -38.87 -18.60
CA SER A 368 -3.71 -39.99 -18.07
C SER A 368 -5.02 -39.55 -17.38
N PRO A 369 -6.19 -40.11 -17.73
CA PRO A 369 -7.49 -39.65 -17.23
C PRO A 369 -7.80 -40.05 -15.76
N ASP A 370 -7.01 -40.91 -15.14
CA ASP A 370 -7.24 -41.43 -13.79
C ASP A 370 -6.72 -40.53 -12.66
N ILE A 371 -6.06 -39.41 -13.00
CA ILE A 371 -5.71 -38.40 -12.00
C ILE A 371 -7.00 -37.64 -11.66
N PRO A 372 -7.38 -37.50 -10.36
CA PRO A 372 -8.38 -36.50 -9.99
C PRO A 372 -7.79 -35.14 -10.35
N SER A 373 -8.25 -34.60 -11.48
CA SER A 373 -7.69 -33.39 -12.11
C SER A 373 -7.54 -32.29 -11.06
N LEU A 374 -6.41 -31.59 -11.09
CA LEU A 374 -6.06 -30.56 -10.13
C LEU A 374 -6.91 -29.31 -10.35
N VAL A 375 -8.19 -29.44 -10.03
CA VAL A 375 -9.22 -28.46 -10.32
C VAL A 375 -9.33 -27.51 -9.15
N LEU A 376 -9.05 -26.24 -9.42
CA LEU A 376 -9.26 -25.13 -8.51
C LEU A 376 -10.77 -24.92 -8.28
N THR A 377 -11.16 -24.95 -7.01
CA THR A 377 -12.54 -24.73 -6.56
C THR A 377 -12.69 -23.36 -5.90
N ASP A 378 -13.90 -22.80 -5.83
CA ASP A 378 -14.15 -21.53 -5.12
C ASP A 378 -13.71 -21.59 -3.65
N ALA A 379 -13.84 -22.77 -3.02
CA ALA A 379 -13.37 -23.02 -1.66
C ALA A 379 -11.85 -22.86 -1.50
N ASP A 380 -11.03 -23.18 -2.51
CA ASP A 380 -9.57 -22.98 -2.43
C ASP A 380 -9.23 -21.48 -2.44
N PHE A 381 -9.94 -20.67 -3.24
CA PHE A 381 -9.82 -19.21 -3.26
C PHE A 381 -10.32 -18.58 -1.95
N MET A 382 -11.49 -18.99 -1.46
CA MET A 382 -12.03 -18.48 -0.19
C MET A 382 -11.13 -18.79 1.01
N ASN A 383 -10.44 -19.94 1.01
CA ASN A 383 -9.43 -20.30 2.00
C ASN A 383 -8.07 -19.60 1.82
N SER A 384 -7.79 -18.96 0.67
CA SER A 384 -6.54 -18.24 0.41
C SER A 384 -6.65 -16.73 0.66
N LEU A 385 -7.81 -16.12 0.38
CA LEU A 385 -8.09 -14.69 0.66
C LEU A 385 -7.57 -14.17 2.01
N PRO A 386 -7.88 -14.79 3.18
CA PRO A 386 -7.44 -14.24 4.49
C PRO A 386 -5.94 -14.38 4.76
N LYS A 387 -5.18 -15.10 3.91
CA LYS A 387 -3.73 -15.27 4.05
C LYS A 387 -2.93 -14.17 3.34
N ILE A 388 -3.57 -13.42 2.45
CA ILE A 388 -2.90 -12.47 1.54
C ILE A 388 -3.23 -11.05 1.98
N GLN A 389 -2.19 -10.28 2.27
CA GLN A 389 -2.32 -8.85 2.53
C GLN A 389 -2.13 -8.08 1.21
N PRO A 390 -3.13 -7.35 0.70
CA PRO A 390 -3.00 -6.61 -0.55
C PRO A 390 -1.91 -5.55 -0.46
N SER A 391 -1.19 -5.35 -1.56
CA SER A 391 -0.06 -4.43 -1.65
C SER A 391 -0.50 -2.98 -1.43
N SER A 392 -1.73 -2.62 -1.82
CA SER A 392 -2.32 -1.31 -1.51
C SER A 392 -2.36 -1.00 -0.01
N LEU A 393 -2.69 -1.96 0.86
CA LEU A 393 -2.66 -1.74 2.32
C LEU A 393 -1.24 -1.52 2.84
N ARG A 394 -0.24 -2.22 2.29
CA ARG A 394 1.16 -2.10 2.71
C ARG A 394 1.77 -0.73 2.42
N GLU A 395 1.33 -0.06 1.35
CA GLU A 395 1.77 1.29 0.99
C GLU A 395 0.86 2.43 1.49
N GLY A 396 -0.27 2.11 2.14
CA GLY A 396 -1.26 3.09 2.58
C GLY A 396 -2.04 3.72 1.42
N PHE A 397 -2.37 2.93 0.41
CA PHE A 397 -3.42 3.24 -0.57
C PHE A 397 -4.79 2.89 0.02
N ALA A 398 -5.82 3.48 -0.57
CA ALA A 398 -7.20 3.25 -0.19
C ALA A 398 -7.64 1.79 -0.33
N THR A 399 -8.50 1.38 0.59
CA THR A 399 -9.34 0.17 0.48
C THR A 399 -10.78 0.54 0.81
N VAL A 400 -11.75 -0.18 0.24
CA VAL A 400 -13.15 -0.03 0.64
C VAL A 400 -13.30 -0.51 2.09
N PRO A 401 -13.82 0.30 3.03
CA PRO A 401 -13.99 -0.10 4.42
C PRO A 401 -15.17 -1.05 4.57
N SER A 402 -15.12 -1.96 5.55
CA SER A 402 -16.14 -3.00 5.73
C SER A 402 -17.44 -2.54 6.41
N THR A 403 -17.47 -1.34 7.01
CA THR A 403 -18.64 -0.84 7.74
C THR A 403 -19.75 -0.45 6.78
N THR A 404 -20.97 -0.89 7.04
CA THR A 404 -22.18 -0.58 6.27
C THR A 404 -23.04 0.47 7.00
N PHE A 405 -24.06 1.00 6.33
CA PHE A 405 -25.08 1.80 6.99
C PHE A 405 -25.95 1.00 7.98
N GLU A 406 -25.99 -0.33 7.91
CA GLU A 406 -26.69 -1.14 8.91
C GLU A 406 -25.95 -1.23 10.25
N ASP A 407 -24.63 -1.06 10.25
CA ASP A 407 -23.80 -1.10 11.47
C ASP A 407 -23.96 0.19 12.30
N ILE A 408 -24.37 1.27 11.66
CA ILE A 408 -24.68 2.55 12.29
C ILE A 408 -26.16 2.54 12.68
N GLY A 409 -26.50 2.93 13.91
CA GLY A 409 -27.89 3.24 14.31
C GLY A 409 -28.21 4.73 14.10
N ALA A 410 -29.50 5.08 13.95
CA ALA A 410 -29.97 6.48 13.91
C ALA A 410 -29.44 7.40 12.77
N LEU A 411 -29.67 8.71 12.88
CA LEU A 411 -29.15 9.76 11.98
C LEU A 411 -29.68 9.70 10.53
N SER A 412 -30.93 9.28 10.33
CA SER A 412 -31.55 9.11 9.00
C SER A 412 -31.46 10.35 8.10
N HIS A 413 -31.63 11.55 8.65
CA HIS A 413 -31.48 12.82 7.92
C HIS A 413 -30.06 12.99 7.35
N ILE A 414 -29.04 12.81 8.20
CA ILE A 414 -27.62 12.96 7.82
C ILE A 414 -27.23 11.90 6.79
N ARG A 415 -27.79 10.69 6.86
CA ARG A 415 -27.59 9.66 5.82
C ARG A 415 -28.13 10.10 4.47
N ALA A 416 -29.37 10.63 4.41
CA ALA A 416 -29.97 11.10 3.17
C ALA A 416 -29.16 12.24 2.53
N GLU A 417 -28.63 13.15 3.36
CA GLU A 417 -27.75 14.24 2.94
C GLU A 417 -26.41 13.73 2.39
N LEU A 418 -25.76 12.78 3.07
CA LEU A 418 -24.53 12.13 2.60
C LEU A 418 -24.74 11.29 1.32
N GLN A 419 -25.90 10.64 1.19
CA GLN A 419 -26.28 9.85 0.03
C GLN A 419 -26.49 10.75 -1.20
N LEU A 420 -27.15 11.91 -1.02
CA LEU A 420 -27.36 12.91 -2.09
C LEU A 420 -26.06 13.61 -2.52
N THR A 421 -25.14 13.85 -1.59
CA THR A 421 -23.92 14.65 -1.83
C THR A 421 -22.72 13.84 -2.31
N ILE A 422 -22.57 12.58 -1.91
CA ILE A 422 -21.39 11.75 -2.26
C ILE A 422 -21.78 10.49 -3.03
N VAL A 423 -22.74 9.70 -2.53
CA VAL A 423 -23.07 8.39 -3.12
C VAL A 423 -23.74 8.53 -4.48
N SER A 424 -24.73 9.41 -4.60
CA SER A 424 -25.47 9.66 -5.84
C SER A 424 -24.59 10.20 -6.98
N PRO A 425 -23.68 11.19 -6.78
CA PRO A 425 -22.72 11.60 -7.80
C PRO A 425 -21.76 10.50 -8.28
N ILE A 426 -21.32 9.60 -7.39
CA ILE A 426 -20.40 8.49 -7.73
C ILE A 426 -21.14 7.41 -8.53
N THR A 427 -22.35 7.04 -8.10
CA THR A 427 -23.12 5.94 -8.69
C THR A 427 -23.88 6.34 -9.97
N GLN A 428 -24.34 7.59 -10.07
CA GLN A 428 -25.19 8.08 -11.16
C GLN A 428 -24.73 9.44 -11.75
N PRO A 429 -23.48 9.55 -12.25
CA PRO A 429 -22.94 10.82 -12.77
C PRO A 429 -23.74 11.38 -13.97
N HIS A 430 -24.44 10.52 -14.72
CA HIS A 430 -25.26 10.91 -15.86
C HIS A 430 -26.46 11.79 -15.49
N LEU A 431 -27.02 11.64 -14.28
CA LEU A 431 -28.12 12.49 -13.80
C LEU A 431 -27.64 13.92 -13.54
N TYR A 432 -26.48 14.09 -12.89
CA TYR A 432 -25.90 15.40 -12.65
C TYR A 432 -25.50 16.09 -13.96
N ALA A 433 -25.01 15.32 -14.94
CA ALA A 433 -24.71 15.83 -16.28
C ALA A 433 -25.96 16.29 -17.03
N SER A 434 -27.10 15.59 -16.92
CA SER A 434 -28.34 15.98 -17.60
C SER A 434 -29.02 17.22 -16.99
N VAL A 435 -28.89 17.42 -15.68
CA VAL A 435 -29.38 18.63 -14.98
C VAL A 435 -28.38 19.80 -15.10
N GLY A 436 -27.13 19.55 -15.51
CA GLY A 436 -26.09 20.56 -15.70
C GLY A 436 -25.44 21.07 -14.40
N ILE A 437 -25.66 20.39 -13.27
CA ILE A 437 -25.19 20.81 -11.94
C ILE A 437 -23.78 20.26 -11.64
N THR A 438 -23.00 21.03 -10.88
CA THR A 438 -21.79 20.58 -10.20
C THR A 438 -22.15 19.83 -8.92
N ALA A 439 -21.79 18.55 -8.84
CA ALA A 439 -21.81 17.86 -7.54
C ALA A 439 -20.82 18.54 -6.58
N PRO A 440 -21.13 18.62 -5.27
CA PRO A 440 -20.29 19.32 -4.30
C PRO A 440 -18.94 18.63 -4.15
N THR A 441 -17.87 19.41 -4.07
CA THR A 441 -16.48 18.91 -4.03
C THR A 441 -16.08 18.38 -2.65
N GLY A 442 -16.66 18.95 -1.58
CA GLY A 442 -16.31 18.55 -0.23
C GLY A 442 -17.34 18.93 0.84
N LEU A 443 -17.31 18.14 1.91
CA LEU A 443 -18.28 18.16 3.00
C LEU A 443 -17.57 18.08 4.36
N LEU A 444 -17.95 18.96 5.29
CA LEU A 444 -17.42 19.01 6.65
C LEU A 444 -18.47 18.48 7.65
N LEU A 445 -18.20 17.31 8.24
CA LEU A 445 -18.90 16.76 9.39
C LEU A 445 -18.38 17.44 10.67
N TRP A 446 -19.25 18.09 11.42
CA TRP A 446 -18.87 18.72 12.69
C TRP A 446 -19.90 18.44 13.78
N GLY A 447 -19.46 18.48 15.04
CA GLY A 447 -20.30 18.20 16.20
C GLY A 447 -19.50 17.62 17.36
N PRO A 448 -20.13 17.25 18.49
CA PRO A 448 -19.44 16.69 19.64
C PRO A 448 -18.65 15.38 19.33
N PRO A 449 -17.62 15.07 20.13
CA PRO A 449 -16.90 13.81 20.03
C PRO A 449 -17.80 12.61 20.35
N GLY A 450 -17.42 11.41 19.91
CA GLY A 450 -18.15 10.17 20.21
C GLY A 450 -19.45 9.94 19.41
N CYS A 451 -19.85 10.86 18.53
CA CYS A 451 -21.08 10.76 17.73
C CYS A 451 -20.88 10.07 16.35
N GLY A 452 -19.85 9.22 16.21
CA GLY A 452 -19.71 8.34 15.04
C GLY A 452 -19.32 9.00 13.71
N LYS A 453 -18.82 10.24 13.68
CA LYS A 453 -18.38 10.93 12.44
C LYS A 453 -17.44 10.06 11.57
N THR A 454 -16.43 9.46 12.18
CA THR A 454 -15.48 8.51 11.56
C THR A 454 -16.13 7.22 11.05
N LEU A 455 -17.27 6.79 11.63
CA LEU A 455 -18.02 5.62 11.17
C LEU A 455 -18.91 5.98 9.98
N LEU A 456 -19.62 7.12 10.03
CA LEU A 456 -20.40 7.66 8.90
C LEU A 456 -19.52 7.79 7.65
N ALA A 457 -18.33 8.36 7.80
CA ALA A 457 -17.34 8.48 6.72
C ALA A 457 -17.04 7.15 6.01
N LYS A 458 -16.85 6.08 6.80
CA LYS A 458 -16.56 4.75 6.28
C LYS A 458 -17.80 4.10 5.63
N ALA A 459 -18.98 4.25 6.22
CA ALA A 459 -20.22 3.74 5.64
C ALA A 459 -20.54 4.35 4.27
N VAL A 460 -20.36 5.67 4.12
CA VAL A 460 -20.51 6.39 2.82
C VAL A 460 -19.58 5.81 1.75
N ALA A 461 -18.31 5.58 2.10
CA ALA A 461 -17.33 5.04 1.16
C ALA A 461 -17.62 3.59 0.75
N ASN A 462 -18.18 2.78 1.66
CA ASN A 462 -18.61 1.42 1.36
C ASN A 462 -19.86 1.39 0.46
N GLU A 463 -20.89 2.20 0.74
CA GLU A 463 -22.09 2.28 -0.09
C GLU A 463 -21.78 2.75 -1.52
N SER A 464 -20.92 3.75 -1.66
CA SER A 464 -20.44 4.23 -2.97
C SER A 464 -19.46 3.28 -3.67
N ARG A 465 -19.03 2.19 -3.02
CA ARG A 465 -17.93 1.28 -3.44
C ARG A 465 -16.65 2.03 -3.84
N ALA A 466 -16.43 3.20 -3.27
CA ALA A 466 -15.32 4.07 -3.60
C ALA A 466 -14.09 3.73 -2.75
N ASN A 467 -12.91 4.01 -3.30
CA ASN A 467 -11.66 3.85 -2.59
C ASN A 467 -11.58 4.88 -1.44
N PHE A 468 -11.39 4.43 -0.19
CA PHE A 468 -11.36 5.29 0.99
C PHE A 468 -9.92 5.55 1.48
N ILE A 469 -9.46 6.81 1.43
CA ILE A 469 -8.21 7.22 2.09
C ILE A 469 -8.55 7.91 3.41
N SER A 470 -8.32 7.24 4.54
CA SER A 470 -8.41 7.87 5.86
C SER A 470 -7.07 8.51 6.22
N VAL A 471 -7.10 9.76 6.66
CA VAL A 471 -5.93 10.50 7.17
C VAL A 471 -6.33 11.19 8.47
N LYS A 472 -5.58 10.98 9.55
CA LYS A 472 -5.82 11.74 10.79
C LYS A 472 -4.99 13.01 10.81
N GLY A 473 -5.53 14.10 11.35
CA GLY A 473 -4.85 15.39 11.46
C GLY A 473 -3.42 15.29 12.01
N PRO A 474 -3.20 14.63 13.16
CA PRO A 474 -1.87 14.44 13.74
C PRO A 474 -0.88 13.63 12.88
N GLU A 475 -1.34 12.74 11.98
CA GLU A 475 -0.46 11.87 11.18
C GLU A 475 0.30 12.62 10.08
N LEU A 476 -0.20 13.79 9.65
CA LEU A 476 0.47 14.67 8.68
C LEU A 476 1.35 15.74 9.35
N LEU A 477 1.31 15.90 10.68
CA LEU A 477 2.01 16.96 11.41
C LEU A 477 3.40 16.51 11.89
N ASN A 478 4.35 16.36 10.96
CA ASN A 478 5.75 16.15 11.30
C ASN A 478 6.43 17.46 11.74
N LYS A 479 7.39 17.34 12.67
CA LYS A 479 8.26 18.45 13.09
C LYS A 479 9.32 18.83 12.04
N PHE A 480 9.53 18.00 11.02
CA PHE A 480 10.50 18.23 9.96
C PHE A 480 9.92 19.15 8.87
N VAL A 481 10.63 20.24 8.59
CA VAL A 481 10.19 21.29 7.67
C VAL A 481 9.98 20.73 6.26
N GLY A 482 8.79 20.94 5.70
CA GLY A 482 8.44 20.54 4.33
C GLY A 482 7.96 19.11 4.14
N GLU A 483 8.14 18.21 5.13
CA GLU A 483 7.60 16.84 5.04
C GLU A 483 6.08 16.83 5.03
N SER A 484 5.45 17.61 5.91
CA SER A 484 3.99 17.72 6.07
C SER A 484 3.30 18.20 4.79
N GLU A 485 3.89 19.21 4.11
CA GLU A 485 3.42 19.70 2.81
C GLU A 485 3.52 18.61 1.73
N ARG A 486 4.65 17.89 1.68
CA ARG A 486 4.83 16.77 0.73
C ARG A 486 3.85 15.64 1.01
N ALA A 487 3.56 15.34 2.27
CA ALA A 487 2.61 14.31 2.67
C ALA A 487 1.17 14.65 2.23
N VAL A 488 0.73 15.91 2.37
CA VAL A 488 -0.56 16.39 1.83
C VAL A 488 -0.63 16.18 0.32
N ARG A 489 0.35 16.66 -0.45
CA ARG A 489 0.36 16.45 -1.92
C ARG A 489 0.34 14.97 -2.29
N GLN A 490 1.08 14.14 -1.55
CA GLN A 490 1.13 12.70 -1.78
C GLN A 490 -0.22 12.02 -1.50
N VAL A 491 -1.02 12.48 -0.52
CA VAL A 491 -2.39 12.00 -0.28
C VAL A 491 -3.29 12.28 -1.49
N PHE A 492 -3.29 13.51 -2.01
CA PHE A 492 -4.09 13.85 -3.20
C PHE A 492 -3.62 13.11 -4.45
N LEU A 493 -2.30 12.93 -4.64
CA LEU A 493 -1.78 12.16 -5.77
C LEU A 493 -2.13 10.66 -5.68
N ARG A 494 -2.14 10.07 -4.48
CA ARG A 494 -2.68 8.71 -4.26
C ARG A 494 -4.17 8.63 -4.60
N ALA A 495 -4.96 9.64 -4.23
CA ALA A 495 -6.39 9.70 -4.57
C ALA A 495 -6.61 9.76 -6.09
N ARG A 496 -5.80 10.55 -6.82
CA ARG A 496 -5.81 10.62 -8.30
C ARG A 496 -5.46 9.28 -8.97
N SER A 497 -4.61 8.44 -8.37
CA SER A 497 -4.37 7.05 -8.83
C SER A 497 -5.39 6.02 -8.31
N SER A 498 -6.39 6.44 -7.52
CA SER A 498 -7.39 5.56 -6.88
C SER A 498 -8.84 5.96 -7.20
N VAL A 499 -9.08 6.66 -8.31
CA VAL A 499 -10.41 7.13 -8.72
C VAL A 499 -11.35 5.94 -9.04
N PRO A 500 -12.63 5.94 -8.59
CA PRO A 500 -13.29 6.93 -7.73
C PRO A 500 -12.84 6.82 -6.27
N CYS A 501 -12.57 7.97 -5.64
CA CYS A 501 -11.94 8.04 -4.31
C CYS A 501 -12.67 9.00 -3.37
N VAL A 502 -12.84 8.60 -2.11
CA VAL A 502 -13.24 9.47 -1.00
C VAL A 502 -12.03 9.66 -0.08
N ILE A 503 -11.58 10.91 0.08
CA ILE A 503 -10.53 11.28 1.04
C ILE A 503 -11.23 11.71 2.33
N PHE A 504 -10.92 11.08 3.45
CA PHE A 504 -11.43 11.43 4.77
C PHE A 504 -10.33 12.00 5.66
N PHE A 505 -10.45 13.29 6.00
CA PHE A 505 -9.62 13.96 6.99
C PHE A 505 -10.31 13.93 8.36
N ASP A 506 -9.85 13.09 9.28
CA ASP A 506 -10.29 13.11 10.68
C ASP A 506 -9.49 14.14 11.47
N GLU A 507 -10.10 14.78 12.46
CA GLU A 507 -9.49 15.85 13.27
C GLU A 507 -8.87 16.99 12.42
N LEU A 508 -9.62 17.50 11.42
CA LEU A 508 -9.15 18.55 10.51
C LEU A 508 -8.69 19.83 11.26
N ASP A 509 -9.27 20.10 12.43
CA ASP A 509 -8.88 21.20 13.33
C ASP A 509 -7.42 21.14 13.81
N ALA A 510 -6.78 19.96 13.80
CA ALA A 510 -5.34 19.86 14.06
C ALA A 510 -4.50 20.36 12.88
N LEU A 511 -4.95 20.14 11.63
CA LEU A 511 -4.23 20.52 10.41
C LEU A 511 -4.46 21.97 9.99
N VAL A 512 -5.66 22.49 10.24
CA VAL A 512 -6.10 23.79 9.72
C VAL A 512 -6.53 24.73 10.84
N PRO A 513 -5.61 25.13 11.74
CA PRO A 513 -5.88 26.18 12.69
C PRO A 513 -6.06 27.53 11.98
N ARG A 514 -6.82 28.43 12.60
CA ARG A 514 -6.90 29.85 12.22
C ARG A 514 -5.51 30.45 12.13
N ARG A 515 -5.31 31.32 11.15
CA ARG A 515 -4.01 31.95 10.82
C ARG A 515 -3.42 32.73 11.99
N ASP A 516 -4.26 33.34 12.83
CA ASP A 516 -3.84 34.10 14.01
C ASP A 516 -3.45 33.22 15.20
N ASP A 517 -3.92 31.96 15.22
CA ASP A 517 -3.68 30.94 16.25
C ASP A 517 -2.59 29.92 15.82
N ALA A 518 -2.08 30.07 14.59
CA ALA A 518 -1.11 29.19 13.98
C ALA A 518 0.30 29.42 14.56
N LEU A 519 0.59 28.77 15.69
CA LEU A 519 1.84 28.85 16.46
C LEU A 519 3.13 28.48 15.68
N SER A 520 3.04 28.10 14.40
CA SER A 520 4.18 27.71 13.56
C SER A 520 3.92 27.95 12.08
N ASP A 521 4.87 28.61 11.40
CA ASP A 521 4.97 28.75 9.94
C ASP A 521 4.72 27.44 9.17
N ALA A 522 5.11 26.30 9.74
CA ALA A 522 4.92 25.00 9.11
C ALA A 522 3.44 24.66 8.92
N SER A 523 2.59 24.99 9.90
CA SER A 523 1.14 24.77 9.82
C SER A 523 0.49 25.65 8.76
N ALA A 524 0.85 26.94 8.69
CA ALA A 524 0.35 27.85 7.66
C ALA A 524 0.69 27.41 6.23
N ARG A 525 1.88 26.82 6.01
CA ARG A 525 2.27 26.23 4.71
C ARG A 525 1.45 24.99 4.37
N VAL A 526 1.16 24.14 5.35
CA VAL A 526 0.28 22.97 5.19
C VAL A 526 -1.14 23.41 4.80
N VAL A 527 -1.72 24.41 5.48
CA VAL A 527 -3.03 24.98 5.13
C VAL A 527 -3.05 25.51 3.71
N ASN A 528 -2.09 26.36 3.32
CA ASN A 528 -2.03 26.90 1.96
C ASN A 528 -1.87 25.81 0.89
N THR A 529 -1.13 24.73 1.20
CA THR A 529 -1.01 23.56 0.30
C THR A 529 -2.33 22.82 0.15
N LEU A 530 -3.03 22.57 1.27
CA LEU A 530 -4.34 21.91 1.27
C LEU A 530 -5.37 22.73 0.48
N LEU A 531 -5.41 24.05 0.68
CA LEU A 531 -6.26 24.96 -0.10
C LEU A 531 -5.96 24.88 -1.61
N THR A 532 -4.67 24.83 -1.98
CA THR A 532 -4.24 24.75 -3.38
C THR A 532 -4.65 23.43 -4.04
N GLU A 533 -4.53 22.29 -3.34
CA GLU A 533 -4.98 21.00 -3.89
C GLU A 533 -6.51 20.92 -3.99
N LEU A 534 -7.26 21.47 -3.01
CA LEU A 534 -8.72 21.53 -3.06
C LEU A 534 -9.22 22.39 -4.22
N ASP A 535 -8.66 23.59 -4.42
CA ASP A 535 -8.96 24.45 -5.57
C ASP A 535 -8.64 23.75 -6.91
N GLY A 536 -7.57 22.93 -6.93
CA GLY A 536 -7.18 22.11 -8.07
C GLY A 536 -8.23 21.05 -8.44
N LEU A 537 -8.86 20.40 -7.45
CA LEU A 537 -9.93 19.42 -7.67
C LEU A 537 -11.20 20.05 -8.28
N GLY A 538 -11.51 21.31 -7.94
CA GLY A 538 -12.69 22.01 -8.47
C GLY A 538 -12.66 22.25 -9.99
N SER A 539 -11.47 22.35 -10.58
CA SER A 539 -11.28 22.71 -12.00
C SER A 539 -11.37 21.53 -12.97
N LYS A 540 -11.12 20.30 -12.50
CA LYS A 540 -11.29 19.05 -13.24
C LYS A 540 -11.91 18.03 -12.31
N ARG A 541 -13.14 17.61 -12.58
CA ARG A 541 -13.85 16.60 -11.76
C ARG A 541 -13.20 15.22 -11.93
N GLU A 542 -12.10 14.98 -11.22
CA GLU A 542 -11.34 13.73 -11.24
C GLU A 542 -12.01 12.60 -10.43
N GLY A 543 -13.30 12.70 -10.08
CA GLY A 543 -14.02 11.68 -9.30
C GLY A 543 -13.50 11.50 -7.87
N ILE A 544 -12.93 12.57 -7.30
CA ILE A 544 -12.41 12.64 -5.94
C ILE A 544 -13.34 13.50 -5.08
N TYR A 545 -13.76 12.97 -3.94
CA TYR A 545 -14.64 13.66 -2.99
C TYR A 545 -13.91 13.81 -1.66
N VAL A 546 -14.00 14.99 -1.05
CA VAL A 546 -13.32 15.28 0.23
C VAL A 546 -14.31 15.37 1.37
N LEU A 547 -14.19 14.44 2.31
CA LEU A 547 -14.93 14.43 3.56
C LEU A 547 -13.99 14.86 4.69
N ALA A 548 -14.41 15.79 5.53
CA ALA A 548 -13.65 16.19 6.71
C ALA A 548 -14.48 15.98 7.97
N ALA A 549 -13.84 15.65 9.08
CA ALA A 549 -14.45 15.63 10.41
C ALA A 549 -13.71 16.58 11.36
N THR A 550 -14.48 17.28 12.19
CA THR A 550 -13.94 18.10 13.29
C THR A 550 -14.81 17.99 14.55
N ASN A 551 -14.18 18.15 15.71
CA ASN A 551 -14.86 18.38 16.98
C ASN A 551 -14.94 19.87 17.33
N ARG A 552 -14.17 20.72 16.65
CA ARG A 552 -13.96 22.13 16.98
C ARG A 552 -14.00 23.03 15.73
N PRO A 553 -15.19 23.25 15.16
CA PRO A 553 -15.35 24.17 14.02
C PRO A 553 -14.91 25.60 14.36
N ASP A 554 -14.86 25.97 15.65
CA ASP A 554 -14.36 27.26 16.14
C ASP A 554 -12.91 27.56 15.72
N ILE A 555 -12.05 26.54 15.56
CA ILE A 555 -10.61 26.75 15.27
C ILE A 555 -10.29 26.72 13.76
N ILE A 556 -11.21 26.28 12.90
CA ILE A 556 -10.90 26.10 11.46
C ILE A 556 -10.72 27.46 10.75
N ASP A 557 -9.72 27.56 9.86
CA ASP A 557 -9.56 28.71 8.94
C ASP A 557 -10.83 28.86 8.06
N PRO A 558 -11.58 29.97 8.13
CA PRO A 558 -12.75 30.22 7.28
C PRO A 558 -12.48 30.13 5.77
N ALA A 559 -11.20 30.21 5.34
CA ALA A 559 -10.83 29.95 3.95
C ALA A 559 -11.22 28.53 3.48
N MET A 560 -11.27 27.53 4.36
CA MET A 560 -11.67 26.15 4.02
C MET A 560 -13.16 26.02 3.66
N LEU A 561 -14.00 26.88 4.23
CA LEU A 561 -15.47 26.82 4.17
C LEU A 561 -16.05 27.53 2.92
N ARG A 562 -15.18 28.06 2.07
CA ARG A 562 -15.61 28.79 0.86
C ARG A 562 -16.16 27.81 -0.20
N PRO A 563 -17.13 28.25 -1.03
CA PRO A 563 -17.64 27.45 -2.15
C PRO A 563 -16.52 26.88 -3.03
N GLY A 564 -16.70 25.63 -3.49
CA GLY A 564 -15.68 24.86 -4.21
C GLY A 564 -14.64 24.16 -3.33
N ARG A 565 -14.72 24.26 -1.99
CA ARG A 565 -13.86 23.55 -1.03
C ARG A 565 -14.69 22.63 -0.14
N LEU A 566 -14.86 22.96 1.15
CA LEU A 566 -15.75 22.27 2.09
C LEU A 566 -17.06 23.06 2.22
N GLU A 567 -17.86 23.05 1.16
CA GLU A 567 -19.05 23.90 1.03
C GLU A 567 -20.28 23.34 1.73
N THR A 568 -20.40 22.01 1.87
CA THR A 568 -21.52 21.39 2.60
C THR A 568 -21.14 21.17 4.06
N LEU A 569 -21.91 21.75 4.99
CA LEU A 569 -21.60 21.75 6.43
C LEU A 569 -22.65 20.93 7.20
N VAL A 570 -22.31 19.71 7.57
CA VAL A 570 -23.25 18.76 8.19
C VAL A 570 -23.01 18.66 9.69
N TYR A 571 -24.00 19.08 10.47
CA TYR A 571 -23.97 19.00 11.93
C TYR A 571 -24.45 17.61 12.40
N VAL A 572 -23.57 16.89 13.10
CA VAL A 572 -23.89 15.62 13.75
C VAL A 572 -24.20 15.87 15.22
N ASP A 573 -25.49 15.83 15.58
CA ASP A 573 -25.98 16.07 16.93
C ASP A 573 -25.81 14.85 17.86
N LEU A 574 -26.11 15.03 19.15
CA LEU A 574 -26.23 13.92 20.09
C LEU A 574 -27.53 13.14 19.87
N PRO A 575 -27.54 11.80 20.00
CA PRO A 575 -28.68 10.97 19.66
C PRO A 575 -29.88 11.17 20.60
N GLY A 576 -31.07 11.33 20.01
CA GLY A 576 -32.35 11.38 20.70
C GLY A 576 -32.74 10.06 21.40
N PRO A 577 -33.79 10.04 22.22
CA PRO A 577 -34.14 8.87 23.03
C PRO A 577 -34.50 7.62 22.21
N SER A 578 -35.13 7.78 21.05
CA SER A 578 -35.38 6.69 20.09
C SER A 578 -34.08 6.24 19.40
N GLU A 579 -33.26 7.20 18.98
CA GLU A 579 -31.99 6.97 18.30
C GLU A 579 -30.99 6.21 19.17
N ARG A 580 -30.95 6.47 20.49
CA ARG A 580 -30.14 5.71 21.45
C ARG A 580 -30.55 4.24 21.53
N VAL A 581 -31.84 3.93 21.41
CA VAL A 581 -32.35 2.54 21.36
C VAL A 581 -31.87 1.87 20.08
N GLU A 582 -31.94 2.56 18.93
CA GLU A 582 -31.44 2.02 17.65
C GLU A 582 -29.94 1.75 17.68
N ILE A 583 -29.13 2.70 18.18
CA ILE A 583 -27.67 2.55 18.32
C ILE A 583 -27.34 1.39 19.25
N LEU A 584 -28.01 1.25 20.39
CA LEU A 584 -27.76 0.13 21.28
C LEU A 584 -28.16 -1.21 20.63
N ARG A 585 -29.24 -1.22 19.84
CA ARG A 585 -29.69 -2.41 19.10
C ARG A 585 -28.70 -2.83 18.00
N THR A 586 -28.11 -1.90 17.24
CA THR A 586 -27.07 -2.24 16.25
C THR A 586 -25.80 -2.75 16.94
N LEU A 587 -25.37 -2.12 18.03
CA LEU A 587 -24.21 -2.56 18.82
C LEU A 587 -24.39 -3.98 19.41
N THR A 588 -25.61 -4.35 19.82
CA THR A 588 -25.89 -5.70 20.34
C THR A 588 -26.12 -6.77 19.26
N ARG A 589 -26.31 -6.41 17.98
CA ARG A 589 -26.67 -7.35 16.88
C ARG A 589 -25.69 -8.51 16.72
N ASN A 590 -24.41 -8.26 16.97
CA ASN A 590 -23.32 -9.24 16.79
C ASN A 590 -22.95 -9.98 18.09
N LEU A 591 -23.72 -9.79 19.18
CA LEU A 591 -23.51 -10.44 20.47
C LEU A 591 -24.64 -11.45 20.76
N PRO A 592 -24.35 -12.53 21.51
CA PRO A 592 -25.37 -13.50 21.94
C PRO A 592 -26.21 -12.92 23.10
N ILE A 593 -27.03 -11.91 22.80
CA ILE A 593 -27.86 -11.18 23.77
C ILE A 593 -29.25 -10.97 23.17
N GLU A 594 -30.29 -11.34 23.90
CA GLU A 594 -31.66 -10.97 23.53
C GLU A 594 -31.92 -9.51 23.91
N PHE A 595 -32.30 -8.68 22.92
CA PHE A 595 -32.60 -7.27 23.14
C PHE A 595 -33.97 -7.11 23.80
N SER A 596 -34.00 -7.09 25.14
CA SER A 596 -35.22 -6.97 25.93
C SER A 596 -35.80 -5.54 25.90
N PRO A 597 -37.12 -5.37 26.09
CA PRO A 597 -37.73 -4.03 26.17
C PRO A 597 -37.18 -3.20 27.35
N GLU A 598 -36.70 -3.83 28.42
CA GLU A 598 -36.07 -3.13 29.55
C GLU A 598 -34.73 -2.48 29.16
N VAL A 599 -33.93 -3.14 28.32
CA VAL A 599 -32.69 -2.55 27.78
C VAL A 599 -32.99 -1.32 26.91
N ALA A 600 -34.13 -1.31 26.21
CA ALA A 600 -34.61 -0.13 25.50
C ALA A 600 -34.96 1.03 26.45
N GLU A 601 -35.61 0.77 27.60
CA GLU A 601 -35.87 1.83 28.61
C GLU A 601 -34.57 2.37 29.22
N ILE A 602 -33.57 1.51 29.48
CA ILE A 602 -32.25 1.96 29.95
C ILE A 602 -31.60 2.89 28.92
N ALA A 603 -31.66 2.55 27.62
CA ALA A 603 -31.14 3.40 26.55
C ALA A 603 -31.89 4.74 26.42
N ARG A 604 -33.22 4.75 26.60
CA ARG A 604 -34.00 5.99 26.68
C ARG A 604 -33.57 6.85 27.87
N GLY A 605 -33.33 6.24 29.03
CA GLY A 605 -32.82 6.93 30.23
C GLY A 605 -31.34 7.39 30.17
N CYS A 606 -30.63 7.16 29.06
CA CYS A 606 -29.24 7.59 28.86
C CYS A 606 -29.14 9.01 28.26
N ASP A 607 -29.72 10.01 28.90
CA ASP A 607 -29.65 11.40 28.43
C ASP A 607 -28.21 11.94 28.39
N GLY A 608 -27.87 12.64 27.31
CA GLY A 608 -26.53 13.20 27.05
C GLY A 608 -25.47 12.17 26.61
N PHE A 609 -25.83 10.90 26.42
CA PHE A 609 -24.87 9.87 25.98
C PHE A 609 -24.60 9.97 24.48
N SER A 610 -23.32 10.01 24.11
CA SER A 610 -22.87 9.81 22.73
C SER A 610 -22.89 8.33 22.33
N GLY A 611 -22.70 8.03 21.04
CA GLY A 611 -22.57 6.64 20.56
C GLY A 611 -21.41 5.90 21.24
N ALA A 612 -20.29 6.58 21.49
CA ALA A 612 -19.15 6.03 22.24
C ALA A 612 -19.46 5.79 23.74
N ASP A 613 -20.35 6.58 24.34
CA ASP A 613 -20.81 6.36 25.72
C ASP A 613 -21.75 5.13 25.80
N LEU A 614 -22.59 4.92 24.79
CA LEU A 614 -23.42 3.71 24.66
C LEU A 614 -22.58 2.45 24.40
N GLU A 615 -21.53 2.54 23.58
CA GLU A 615 -20.56 1.45 23.42
C GLU A 615 -19.83 1.17 24.74
N SER A 616 -19.45 2.22 25.48
CA SER A 616 -18.84 2.10 26.80
C SER A 616 -19.79 1.47 27.84
N LEU A 617 -21.10 1.78 27.77
CA LEU A 617 -22.15 1.15 28.58
C LEU A 617 -22.23 -0.35 28.30
N LEU A 618 -22.28 -0.76 27.02
CA LEU A 618 -22.28 -2.17 26.61
C LEU A 618 -21.00 -2.90 27.09
N ARG A 619 -19.82 -2.29 26.90
CA ARG A 619 -18.55 -2.86 27.39
C ARG A 619 -18.54 -3.03 28.91
N ARG A 620 -19.08 -2.05 29.67
CA ARG A 620 -19.21 -2.12 31.13
C ARG A 620 -20.20 -3.20 31.58
N ALA A 621 -21.32 -3.37 30.89
CA ALA A 621 -22.26 -4.46 31.14
C ALA A 621 -21.59 -5.82 30.87
N GLY A 622 -20.81 -5.94 29.80
CA GLY A 622 -20.00 -7.13 29.50
C GLY A 622 -19.00 -7.47 30.60
N TYR A 623 -18.26 -6.48 31.11
CA TYR A 623 -17.35 -6.69 32.25
C TYR A 623 -18.08 -7.10 33.55
N SER A 624 -19.28 -6.57 33.80
CA SER A 624 -20.10 -6.99 34.94
C SER A 624 -20.56 -8.45 34.80
N ALA A 625 -21.01 -8.86 33.61
CA ALA A 625 -21.39 -10.24 33.32
C ALA A 625 -20.21 -11.22 33.45
N ILE A 626 -19.02 -10.83 32.96
CA ILE A 626 -17.77 -11.60 33.14
C ILE A 626 -17.41 -11.71 34.63
N ARG A 627 -17.52 -10.62 35.40
CA ARG A 627 -17.26 -10.62 36.85
C ARG A 627 -18.26 -11.51 37.62
N ARG A 628 -19.48 -11.65 37.11
CA ARG A 628 -20.53 -12.56 37.61
C ARG A 628 -20.30 -14.02 37.19
N SER A 629 -19.34 -14.30 36.29
CA SER A 629 -19.01 -15.62 35.74
C SER A 629 -20.24 -16.41 35.24
N SER A 630 -21.22 -15.70 34.68
CA SER A 630 -22.49 -16.31 34.24
C SER A 630 -22.39 -16.80 32.79
N PRO A 631 -22.81 -18.04 32.49
CA PRO A 631 -22.82 -18.57 31.13
C PRO A 631 -23.95 -17.96 30.27
N ASP A 632 -24.95 -17.34 30.89
CA ASP A 632 -26.20 -16.88 30.24
C ASP A 632 -26.08 -15.49 29.58
N GLY A 633 -24.86 -14.97 29.41
CA GLY A 633 -24.60 -13.68 28.78
C GLY A 633 -24.89 -12.47 29.68
N ILE A 634 -25.12 -11.31 29.05
CA ILE A 634 -25.31 -10.02 29.74
C ILE A 634 -26.75 -9.89 30.24
N GLY A 635 -26.94 -9.87 31.56
CA GLY A 635 -28.24 -9.72 32.19
C GLY A 635 -28.65 -8.26 32.44
N ILE A 636 -29.93 -8.02 32.70
CA ILE A 636 -30.48 -6.69 33.03
C ILE A 636 -29.78 -6.02 34.24
N GLU A 637 -29.37 -6.80 35.25
CA GLU A 637 -28.62 -6.27 36.40
C GLU A 637 -27.24 -5.74 36.01
N ASP A 638 -26.58 -6.38 35.03
CA ASP A 638 -25.29 -5.94 34.52
C ASP A 638 -25.41 -4.58 33.80
N TRP A 639 -26.54 -4.34 33.11
CA TRP A 639 -26.88 -3.04 32.49
C TRP A 639 -27.19 -1.95 33.54
N LYS A 640 -27.91 -2.28 34.62
CA LYS A 640 -28.17 -1.34 35.73
C LYS A 640 -26.87 -0.92 36.42
N VAL A 641 -25.97 -1.87 36.68
CA VAL A 641 -24.63 -1.60 37.22
C VAL A 641 -23.78 -0.78 36.23
N ALA A 642 -23.85 -1.08 34.93
CA ALA A 642 -23.15 -0.27 33.93
C ALA A 642 -23.65 1.19 33.90
N ARG A 643 -24.97 1.40 34.02
CA ARG A 643 -25.59 2.75 34.00
C ARG A 643 -25.17 3.62 35.18
N SER A 644 -24.88 3.05 36.35
CA SER A 644 -24.40 3.79 37.52
C SER A 644 -22.91 4.16 37.43
N LEU A 645 -22.13 3.43 36.61
CA LEU A 645 -20.69 3.63 36.44
C LEU A 645 -20.32 4.54 35.25
N VAL A 646 -21.19 4.66 34.23
CA VAL A 646 -20.94 5.48 33.04
C VAL A 646 -21.62 6.84 33.18
N SER A 647 -20.84 7.91 33.03
CA SER A 647 -21.30 9.30 32.95
C SER A 647 -21.20 9.81 31.50
N PRO A 648 -22.02 10.80 31.10
CA PRO A 648 -21.98 11.34 29.73
C PRO A 648 -20.67 12.10 29.48
N SER A 649 -20.02 11.84 28.34
CA SER A 649 -18.75 12.49 27.99
C SER A 649 -18.90 13.96 27.61
N VAL A 650 -20.05 14.37 27.07
CA VAL A 650 -20.30 15.74 26.59
C VAL A 650 -20.98 16.57 27.69
N LYS A 651 -20.21 17.42 28.37
CA LYS A 651 -20.72 18.27 29.48
C LYS A 651 -21.38 19.57 29.00
N ASP A 652 -20.84 20.21 27.96
CA ASP A 652 -21.23 21.56 27.53
C ASP A 652 -21.99 21.57 26.18
N MET A 653 -23.19 20.97 26.15
CA MET A 653 -24.07 20.95 24.97
C MET A 653 -24.37 22.37 24.43
N ARG A 654 -24.55 23.35 25.32
CA ARG A 654 -24.83 24.76 24.99
C ARG A 654 -23.76 25.40 24.09
N LYS A 655 -22.50 24.95 24.13
CA LYS A 655 -21.45 25.45 23.23
C LYS A 655 -21.78 25.09 21.78
N TYR A 656 -22.17 23.83 21.54
CA TYR A 656 -22.50 23.33 20.19
C TYR A 656 -23.83 23.90 19.70
N GLU A 657 -24.84 24.07 20.56
CA GLU A 657 -26.09 24.77 20.20
C GLU A 657 -25.84 26.22 19.76
N LYS A 658 -24.95 26.94 20.47
CA LYS A 658 -24.57 28.30 20.09
C LYS A 658 -23.83 28.30 18.75
N LEU A 659 -22.79 27.47 18.60
CA LEU A 659 -22.06 27.32 17.34
C LEU A 659 -22.98 26.96 16.17
N ARG A 660 -24.01 26.12 16.40
CA ARG A 660 -25.03 25.77 15.41
C ARG A 660 -25.87 26.97 14.99
N ARG A 661 -26.22 27.87 15.91
CA ARG A 661 -26.91 29.13 15.56
C ARG A 661 -25.99 30.04 14.76
N ASP A 662 -24.79 30.28 15.25
CA ASP A 662 -23.79 31.17 14.63
C ASP A 662 -23.47 30.69 13.19
N TRP A 663 -23.23 29.39 12.99
CA TRP A 663 -22.97 28.80 11.67
C TRP A 663 -24.22 28.65 10.79
N SER A 664 -25.42 28.51 11.38
CA SER A 664 -26.67 28.50 10.61
C SER A 664 -27.11 29.89 10.16
N SER A 665 -26.67 30.97 10.81
CA SER A 665 -26.90 32.34 10.35
C SER A 665 -25.97 32.72 9.19
N ASP A 666 -24.70 32.33 9.26
CA ASP A 666 -23.71 32.69 8.22
C ASP A 666 -23.92 31.96 6.89
N VAL A 667 -24.68 30.86 6.87
CA VAL A 667 -25.05 30.11 5.64
C VAL A 667 -26.25 30.75 4.89
N ILE A 668 -26.91 31.76 5.47
CA ILE A 668 -28.10 32.41 4.91
C ILE A 668 -27.82 33.87 4.47
N ALA A 669 -26.59 34.37 4.66
CA ALA A 669 -26.18 35.76 4.41
C ALA A 669 -25.39 35.97 3.10
#